data_AF-A0A944D448-F1
#
_entry.id   AF-A0A944D448-F1
#
_cell.length_a   1.000
_cell.length_b   1.000
_cell.length_c   1.000
_cell.angle_alpha   90.00
_cell.angle_beta   90.00
_cell.angle_gamma   90.00
#
_symmetry.space_group_name_H-M   'P 1'
#
loop_
_entity.id
_entity.type
_entity.pdbx_description
1 polymer ?
#
loop_
_entity_poly.entity_id
_entity_poly.type
_entity_poly.pdbx_seq_one_letter_code
_entity_poly.pdbx_strand_id
1 'polypeptide(L)'
;MMKRNLWIGAGVLLLCAIFTSASWYLRSMTSSTSLAIKNQNTNATTSTVSGRYLEFSMVAQEFYYEQESVDTINRIIDIHEKYNVPIDIILDDPSLQVYLNNAPEVVERLKNSSVVAVSYHFRPPYPFYNNFDFRNLAAESDATKESVIREYFEQSIDLTTGMPTDQPGSYAYMKEQLGYAPIMGGMITESAFAPTLLKLYAEYGTQMIVQHEADEIAFGEKREGVFVRPETYPVIFLERNTDAPTDVIDGDWVERTAPQFKSIKTHDNDFIATQSAWLSIFLNQGQRGTPQPPFDLSVHDEESELLSVDEREARWKQYESMVAYASEHRDDYTLINAKDLAALLNDSSTTSTAPTSGEQPPIYVNVLSHNEEPGRYPNFTQDENAFWEYRAKLLEFAKALHERGVAYTFQSDWSFLQAVLEFDDGTEDTNGKNILKYMHDDLGQEIDAHAHESRYSYADVAALIRDIGLEPTGVVGGVIVIPASESRYSTLLSPIRSTTHPDFVWTPEIIWGGGSGLHEEDRVVSGVWRPQGEENFFTHSDTGPLPTIGAYTSTWEGIEDLLEKRVQGELRSDVMYTAALMVNHMDMVNSDIEATILAHIDAFLNSEDSNAIQFVDPEETIVIWQEHFDSQGYVYDASEKSVDTQKTRPSQSANTFPRSTPSSGNGSCGDAVCSIIERRSGQCSVDCN
;
A
#
# COMPACT_ATOMS: atom_id res chain seq x y z
N MET A 1 -56.34 55.11 28.79
CA MET A 1 -57.32 54.20 28.15
C MET A 1 -56.65 52.83 28.08
N MET A 2 -56.81 51.98 29.11
CA MET A 2 -57.74 50.82 29.21
C MET A 2 -57.59 49.83 28.04
N LYS A 3 -57.42 48.50 28.16
CA LYS A 3 -57.39 47.42 29.20
C LYS A 3 -56.84 46.17 28.43
N ARG A 4 -55.93 45.30 28.90
CA ARG A 4 -56.03 44.19 29.90
C ARG A 4 -57.21 43.19 29.73
N ASN A 5 -56.89 41.89 29.55
CA ASN A 5 -57.40 40.67 30.23
C ASN A 5 -57.32 39.46 29.26
N LEU A 6 -56.56 38.38 29.48
CA LEU A 6 -56.49 37.39 30.57
C LEU A 6 -57.77 36.53 30.72
N TRP A 7 -57.67 35.23 30.43
CA TRP A 7 -58.47 34.16 31.06
C TRP A 7 -57.55 32.99 31.43
N ILE A 8 -57.63 32.63 32.71
CA ILE A 8 -56.99 31.53 33.41
C ILE A 8 -58.09 30.49 33.69
N GLY A 9 -57.75 29.21 33.67
CA GLY A 9 -58.47 28.16 34.40
C GLY A 9 -57.46 27.27 35.11
N ALA A 10 -57.49 27.28 36.45
CA ALA A 10 -56.60 26.54 37.34
C ALA A 10 -57.41 25.55 38.21
N GLY A 11 -56.73 24.51 38.72
CA GLY A 11 -57.18 23.64 39.82
C GLY A 11 -56.55 22.24 39.70
N VAL A 12 -55.50 21.79 40.40
CA VAL A 12 -55.10 21.76 41.83
C VAL A 12 -55.68 20.55 42.62
N LEU A 13 -54.75 19.78 43.23
CA LEU A 13 -54.80 18.96 44.47
C LEU A 13 -55.20 17.43 44.45
N LEU A 14 -54.18 16.57 44.68
CA LEU A 14 -53.86 15.91 45.98
C LEU A 14 -54.14 14.38 46.22
N LEU A 15 -53.10 13.71 46.78
CA LEU A 15 -53.05 12.62 47.81
C LEU A 15 -53.04 11.10 47.44
N CYS A 16 -51.94 10.43 47.89
CA CYS A 16 -51.81 9.15 48.65
C CYS A 16 -52.37 7.82 48.09
N ALA A 17 -51.84 6.60 48.31
CA ALA A 17 -50.92 6.01 49.31
C ALA A 17 -50.34 4.66 48.76
N ILE A 18 -49.08 4.27 49.03
CA ILE A 18 -48.54 3.30 50.04
C ILE A 18 -48.86 1.79 49.79
N PHE A 19 -47.80 0.98 49.62
CA PHE A 19 -47.44 -0.28 50.34
C PHE A 19 -45.97 -0.62 49.96
N THR A 20 -44.94 -0.28 50.76
CA THR A 20 -44.15 -1.11 51.73
C THR A 20 -43.83 -2.54 51.24
N SER A 21 -42.57 -2.99 51.18
CA SER A 21 -41.63 -3.25 52.29
C SER A 21 -40.17 -3.41 51.78
N ALA A 22 -39.15 -2.66 52.26
CA ALA A 22 -38.28 -2.88 53.45
C ALA A 22 -37.33 -4.11 53.31
N SER A 23 -36.04 -4.14 53.68
CA SER A 23 -34.98 -3.23 54.16
C SER A 23 -33.69 -4.09 54.32
N TRP A 24 -32.59 -3.48 54.80
CA TRP A 24 -31.26 -4.02 55.24
C TRP A 24 -30.14 -3.90 54.19
N TYR A 25 -28.94 -3.34 54.45
CA TYR A 25 -28.30 -2.75 55.64
C TYR A 25 -27.15 -1.81 55.21
N LEU A 26 -26.89 -0.79 56.02
CA LEU A 26 -25.72 0.12 55.93
C LEU A 26 -24.39 -0.61 56.17
N ARG A 27 -23.32 -0.24 55.46
CA ARG A 27 -22.07 0.26 56.08
C ARG A 27 -21.13 0.95 55.07
N SER A 28 -20.31 1.80 55.65
CA SER A 28 -19.56 2.92 55.09
C SER A 28 -18.12 2.60 54.66
N MET A 29 -17.55 3.58 53.95
CA MET A 29 -16.15 4.02 53.91
C MET A 29 -15.21 3.38 52.87
N THR A 30 -14.78 4.27 51.96
CA THR A 30 -13.41 4.48 51.45
C THR A 30 -12.59 3.25 51.06
N SER A 31 -12.45 3.01 49.76
CA SER A 31 -11.12 2.80 49.18
C SER A 31 -11.11 3.16 47.70
N SER A 32 -10.10 3.93 47.31
CA SER A 32 -9.61 4.03 45.95
C SER A 32 -9.42 2.62 45.36
N THR A 33 -9.94 2.39 44.16
CA THR A 33 -9.55 1.32 43.24
C THR A 33 -9.81 1.88 41.84
N SER A 34 -8.75 2.35 41.16
CA SER A 34 -8.08 1.57 40.11
C SER A 34 -9.08 1.10 39.06
N LEU A 35 -9.29 1.90 38.02
CA LEU A 35 -9.81 1.41 36.76
C LEU A 35 -8.80 0.38 36.24
N ALA A 36 -9.18 -0.89 36.31
CA ALA A 36 -8.48 -1.96 35.63
C ALA A 36 -8.63 -1.74 34.12
N ILE A 37 -7.59 -1.18 33.50
CA ILE A 37 -7.31 -1.37 32.08
C ILE A 37 -7.12 -2.88 31.91
N LYS A 38 -8.12 -3.54 31.31
CA LYS A 38 -7.91 -4.87 30.75
C LYS A 38 -6.96 -4.68 29.57
N ASN A 39 -5.67 -4.90 29.79
CA ASN A 39 -4.75 -5.26 28.73
C ASN A 39 -5.25 -6.58 28.14
N GLN A 40 -6.02 -6.48 27.05
CA GLN A 40 -6.10 -7.56 26.09
C GLN A 40 -4.79 -7.51 25.29
N ASN A 41 -3.83 -8.34 25.68
CA ASN A 41 -2.87 -8.87 24.71
C ASN A 41 -3.68 -9.77 23.78
N THR A 42 -4.22 -9.18 22.72
CA THR A 42 -4.61 -9.92 21.52
C THR A 42 -3.33 -10.14 20.72
N ASN A 43 -3.02 -11.41 20.48
CA ASN A 43 -2.09 -11.80 19.43
C ASN A 43 -2.51 -11.07 18.14
N ALA A 44 -1.60 -10.33 17.54
CA ALA A 44 -1.82 -9.61 16.29
C ALA A 44 -1.97 -10.64 15.16
N THR A 45 -3.20 -11.09 14.93
CA THR A 45 -3.62 -11.61 13.63
C THR A 45 -3.44 -10.48 12.62
N THR A 46 -2.71 -10.78 11.55
CA THR A 46 -2.58 -9.98 10.33
C THR A 46 -3.96 -9.47 9.92
N SER A 47 -4.22 -8.19 10.15
CA SER A 47 -5.47 -7.53 9.78
C SER A 47 -5.45 -7.28 8.28
N THR A 48 -5.93 -8.22 7.49
CA THR A 48 -6.31 -7.92 6.10
C THR A 48 -7.47 -6.93 6.14
N VAL A 49 -7.21 -5.69 5.71
CA VAL A 49 -8.24 -4.63 5.64
C VAL A 49 -9.30 -5.10 4.65
N SER A 50 -10.48 -5.45 5.17
CA SER A 50 -11.64 -5.91 4.39
C SER A 50 -12.91 -5.25 4.92
N GLY A 51 -13.89 -5.05 4.04
CA GLY A 51 -15.18 -4.48 4.40
C GLY A 51 -15.59 -3.28 3.56
N ARG A 52 -16.70 -2.66 3.96
CA ARG A 52 -17.29 -1.48 3.32
C ARG A 52 -16.97 -0.25 4.14
N TYR A 53 -16.48 0.78 3.49
CA TYR A 53 -16.12 2.06 4.08
C TYR A 53 -16.95 3.17 3.44
N LEU A 54 -17.58 3.99 4.27
CA LEU A 54 -18.39 5.12 3.83
C LEU A 54 -17.74 6.42 4.29
N GLU A 55 -17.45 7.29 3.33
CA GLU A 55 -16.80 8.58 3.51
C GLU A 55 -17.75 9.72 3.19
N PHE A 56 -17.64 10.80 3.96
CA PHE A 56 -18.28 12.08 3.65
C PHE A 56 -17.21 13.14 3.41
N SER A 57 -17.36 13.91 2.33
CA SER A 57 -16.48 15.03 2.02
C SER A 57 -17.27 16.28 1.65
N MET A 58 -16.87 17.40 2.23
CA MET A 58 -17.34 18.74 1.92
C MET A 58 -16.18 19.55 1.36
N VAL A 59 -16.28 19.92 0.09
CA VAL A 59 -15.34 20.86 -0.53
C VAL A 59 -15.83 22.27 -0.23
N ALA A 60 -15.11 22.98 0.63
CA ALA A 60 -15.39 24.39 0.92
C ALA A 60 -14.59 25.26 -0.04
N GLN A 61 -15.31 25.91 -0.95
CA GLN A 61 -14.74 26.66 -2.07
C GLN A 61 -15.54 27.93 -2.38
N GLU A 62 -16.55 28.27 -1.57
CA GLU A 62 -17.30 29.51 -1.70
C GLU A 62 -16.59 30.62 -0.92
N PHE A 63 -16.05 31.59 -1.66
CA PHE A 63 -15.35 32.75 -1.12
C PHE A 63 -16.09 34.07 -1.38
N TYR A 64 -17.11 34.07 -2.25
CA TYR A 64 -17.82 35.28 -2.65
C TYR A 64 -18.96 35.60 -1.67
N TYR A 65 -19.77 34.60 -1.33
CA TYR A 65 -20.80 34.71 -0.29
C TYR A 65 -20.23 34.33 1.08
N GLU A 66 -19.34 35.18 1.58
CA GLU A 66 -18.49 34.92 2.74
C GLU A 66 -19.26 34.46 4.00
N GLN A 67 -20.34 35.16 4.36
CA GLN A 67 -21.11 34.85 5.57
C GLN A 67 -21.90 33.54 5.40
N GLU A 68 -22.49 33.32 4.23
CA GLU A 68 -23.22 32.09 3.93
C GLU A 68 -22.28 30.86 3.92
N SER A 69 -21.03 31.04 3.50
CA SER A 69 -19.98 30.02 3.55
C SER A 69 -19.63 29.66 5.01
N VAL A 70 -19.38 30.67 5.85
CA VAL A 70 -19.18 30.50 7.31
C VAL A 70 -20.35 29.76 7.97
N ASP A 71 -21.59 30.17 7.67
CA ASP A 71 -22.79 29.56 8.25
C ASP A 71 -22.95 28.10 7.78
N THR A 72 -22.63 27.82 6.52
CA THR A 72 -22.68 26.49 5.92
C THR A 72 -21.69 25.54 6.59
N ILE A 73 -20.43 25.93 6.76
CA ILE A 73 -19.42 25.09 7.42
C ILE A 73 -19.78 24.84 8.88
N ASN A 74 -20.26 25.85 9.61
CA ASN A 74 -20.74 25.62 10.97
C ASN A 74 -21.90 24.61 11.02
N ARG A 75 -22.87 24.71 10.12
CA ARG A 75 -24.03 23.79 10.08
C ARG A 75 -23.61 22.37 9.70
N ILE A 76 -22.63 22.21 8.80
CA ILE A 76 -22.03 20.90 8.47
C ILE A 76 -21.39 20.28 9.71
N ILE A 77 -20.52 21.04 10.40
CA ILE A 77 -19.86 20.54 11.61
C ILE A 77 -20.91 20.18 12.67
N ASP A 78 -21.93 21.02 12.89
CA ASP A 78 -23.02 20.74 13.83
C ASP A 78 -23.75 19.42 13.53
N ILE A 79 -24.06 19.16 12.25
CA ILE A 79 -24.73 17.93 11.81
C ILE A 79 -23.82 16.72 12.08
N HIS A 80 -22.56 16.78 11.65
CA HIS A 80 -21.63 15.66 11.82
C HIS A 80 -21.29 15.38 13.28
N GLU A 81 -21.14 16.41 14.11
CA GLU A 81 -20.95 16.27 15.55
C GLU A 81 -22.20 15.68 16.23
N LYS A 82 -23.40 16.15 15.85
CA LYS A 82 -24.67 15.63 16.37
C LYS A 82 -24.85 14.13 16.13
N TYR A 83 -24.48 13.66 14.95
CA TYR A 83 -24.62 12.25 14.56
C TYR A 83 -23.33 11.43 14.75
N ASN A 84 -22.25 12.05 15.23
CA ASN A 84 -20.92 11.45 15.38
C ASN A 84 -20.41 10.77 14.10
N VAL A 85 -20.62 11.40 12.95
CA VAL A 85 -20.22 10.87 11.63
C VAL A 85 -18.95 11.59 11.17
N PRO A 86 -17.82 10.90 10.97
CA PRO A 86 -16.61 11.48 10.41
C PRO A 86 -16.86 12.20 9.07
N ILE A 87 -16.13 13.28 8.82
CA ILE A 87 -16.18 14.05 7.56
C ILE A 87 -14.82 14.68 7.24
N ASP A 88 -14.52 14.71 5.95
CA ASP A 88 -13.46 15.52 5.36
C ASP A 88 -13.98 16.90 5.00
N ILE A 89 -13.38 17.95 5.56
CA ILE A 89 -13.55 19.33 5.07
C ILE A 89 -12.33 19.68 4.22
N ILE A 90 -12.53 19.78 2.91
CA ILE A 90 -11.48 20.05 1.94
C ILE A 90 -11.51 21.54 1.60
N LEU A 91 -10.48 22.28 2.03
CA LEU A 91 -10.41 23.73 1.94
C LEU A 91 -9.46 24.19 0.84
N ASP A 92 -9.78 25.31 0.21
CA ASP A 92 -8.83 26.11 -0.55
C ASP A 92 -8.33 27.34 0.26
N ASP A 93 -7.32 28.04 -0.25
CA ASP A 93 -6.81 29.26 0.40
C ASP A 93 -7.88 30.35 0.52
N PRO A 94 -8.61 30.74 -0.54
CA PRO A 94 -9.60 31.81 -0.45
C PRO A 94 -10.66 31.57 0.64
N SER A 95 -11.22 30.37 0.73
CA SER A 95 -12.19 30.05 1.79
C SER A 95 -11.55 30.04 3.18
N LEU A 96 -10.30 29.58 3.34
CA LEU A 96 -9.59 29.68 4.62
C LEU A 96 -9.42 31.14 5.05
N GLN A 97 -9.05 32.04 4.13
CA GLN A 97 -8.89 33.47 4.42
C GLN A 97 -10.23 34.10 4.85
N VAL A 98 -11.34 33.73 4.21
CA VAL A 98 -12.69 34.14 4.62
C VAL A 98 -12.96 33.75 6.07
N TYR A 99 -12.68 32.50 6.45
CA TYR A 99 -12.94 32.03 7.81
C TYR A 99 -12.04 32.72 8.84
N LEU A 100 -10.75 32.89 8.56
CA LEU A 100 -9.84 33.59 9.48
C LEU A 100 -10.24 35.05 9.70
N ASN A 101 -10.72 35.73 8.66
CA ASN A 101 -11.09 37.14 8.73
C ASN A 101 -12.44 37.36 9.41
N ASN A 102 -13.42 36.52 9.11
CA ASN A 102 -14.81 36.77 9.50
C ASN A 102 -15.27 35.95 10.71
N ALA A 103 -14.73 34.74 10.89
CA ALA A 103 -15.19 33.78 11.90
C ALA A 103 -14.05 32.82 12.31
N PRO A 104 -12.96 33.32 12.94
CA PRO A 104 -11.80 32.50 13.29
C PRO A 104 -12.15 31.33 14.24
N GLU A 105 -13.27 31.42 14.96
CA GLU A 105 -13.81 30.30 15.73
C GLU A 105 -14.16 29.07 14.87
N VAL A 106 -14.49 29.25 13.59
CA VAL A 106 -14.71 28.13 12.64
C VAL A 106 -13.43 27.37 12.41
N VAL A 107 -12.30 28.06 12.25
CA VAL A 107 -10.98 27.42 12.10
C VAL A 107 -10.61 26.65 13.36
N GLU A 108 -10.90 27.20 14.55
CA GLU A 108 -10.74 26.47 15.80
C GLU A 108 -11.65 25.23 15.89
N ARG A 109 -12.87 25.27 15.36
CA ARG A 109 -13.74 24.07 15.28
C ARG A 109 -13.20 23.04 14.31
N LEU A 110 -12.79 23.44 13.11
CA LEU A 110 -12.17 22.57 12.10
C LEU A 110 -10.93 21.85 12.64
N LYS A 111 -10.14 22.55 13.47
CA LYS A 111 -8.97 22.01 14.14
C LYS A 111 -9.31 21.00 15.24
N ASN A 112 -10.29 21.33 16.09
CA ASN A 112 -10.51 20.63 17.35
C ASN A 112 -11.66 19.62 17.33
N SER A 113 -12.51 19.62 16.30
CA SER A 113 -13.61 18.66 16.20
C SER A 113 -13.08 17.24 16.02
N SER A 114 -13.64 16.29 16.76
CA SER A 114 -13.21 14.89 16.73
C SER A 114 -13.67 14.13 15.49
N VAL A 115 -14.65 14.67 14.75
CA VAL A 115 -15.20 14.05 13.55
C VAL A 115 -14.67 14.70 12.27
N VAL A 116 -14.00 15.85 12.36
CA VAL A 116 -13.49 16.58 11.21
C VAL A 116 -12.03 16.22 10.93
N ALA A 117 -11.75 15.84 9.68
CA ALA A 117 -10.43 15.89 9.10
C ALA A 117 -10.37 17.06 8.10
N VAL A 118 -9.30 17.85 8.15
CA VAL A 118 -9.11 18.95 7.20
C VAL A 118 -8.09 18.53 6.15
N SER A 119 -8.45 18.78 4.90
CA SER A 119 -7.62 18.50 3.72
C SER A 119 -7.53 19.74 2.84
N TYR A 120 -6.59 19.74 1.90
CA TYR A 120 -6.31 20.87 1.03
C TYR A 120 -6.69 20.56 -0.41
N HIS A 121 -7.27 21.55 -1.08
CA HIS A 121 -7.46 21.54 -2.54
C HIS A 121 -7.13 22.92 -3.11
N PHE A 122 -6.91 22.99 -4.42
CA PHE A 122 -6.74 24.25 -5.13
C PHE A 122 -7.59 24.27 -6.39
N ARG A 123 -8.06 25.45 -6.77
CA ARG A 123 -8.89 25.69 -7.95
C ARG A 123 -8.16 26.64 -8.88
N PRO A 124 -8.75 27.15 -9.98
CA PRO A 124 -8.34 28.44 -10.50
C PRO A 124 -8.27 29.49 -9.36
N PRO A 125 -7.64 30.67 -9.54
CA PRO A 125 -6.75 30.99 -10.61
C PRO A 125 -5.33 30.40 -10.43
N TYR A 126 -5.15 29.22 -9.82
CA TYR A 126 -3.82 28.61 -9.74
C TYR A 126 -3.37 28.14 -11.15
N PRO A 127 -2.16 28.52 -11.62
CA PRO A 127 -1.72 28.30 -13.01
C PRO A 127 -1.40 26.84 -13.35
N PHE A 128 -1.39 25.95 -12.36
CA PHE A 128 -1.19 24.52 -12.52
C PHE A 128 -2.48 23.73 -12.30
N TYR A 129 -3.63 24.41 -12.21
CA TYR A 129 -4.92 23.73 -12.32
C TYR A 129 -5.14 23.24 -13.75
N ASN A 130 -5.83 22.11 -13.90
CA ASN A 130 -6.10 21.50 -15.20
C ASN A 130 -6.72 22.50 -16.20
N ASN A 131 -6.10 22.67 -17.38
CA ASN A 131 -6.48 23.64 -18.41
C ASN A 131 -6.44 25.12 -17.98
N PHE A 132 -5.64 25.48 -16.96
CA PHE A 132 -5.58 26.83 -16.41
C PHE A 132 -4.17 27.45 -16.42
N ASP A 133 -3.31 27.08 -17.36
CA ASP A 133 -1.93 27.61 -17.44
C ASP A 133 -1.84 29.00 -18.09
N PHE A 134 -2.43 30.01 -17.44
CA PHE A 134 -2.36 31.40 -17.90
C PHE A 134 -0.96 32.02 -17.80
N ARG A 135 -0.03 31.38 -17.06
CA ARG A 135 1.37 31.81 -16.93
C ARG A 135 2.31 31.12 -17.92
N ASN A 136 1.82 30.18 -18.73
CA ASN A 136 2.63 29.34 -19.61
C ASN A 136 3.75 28.61 -18.84
N LEU A 137 3.45 28.23 -17.60
CA LEU A 137 4.32 27.55 -16.66
C LEU A 137 4.75 26.17 -17.19
N ALA A 138 3.92 25.49 -17.99
CA ALA A 138 4.26 24.20 -18.59
C ALA A 138 5.50 24.27 -19.51
N ALA A 139 5.77 25.43 -20.11
CA ALA A 139 6.92 25.66 -20.98
C ALA A 139 8.20 26.06 -20.23
N GLU A 140 8.11 26.32 -18.93
CA GLU A 140 9.25 26.70 -18.10
C GLU A 140 10.11 25.48 -17.73
N SER A 141 11.33 25.74 -17.25
CA SER A 141 12.19 24.67 -16.73
C SER A 141 11.61 24.03 -15.46
N ASP A 142 11.94 22.76 -15.16
CA ASP A 142 11.47 22.08 -13.95
C ASP A 142 11.82 22.84 -12.66
N ALA A 143 13.01 23.45 -12.59
CA ALA A 143 13.42 24.27 -11.45
C ALA A 143 12.55 25.54 -11.31
N THR A 144 12.21 26.19 -12.42
CA THR A 144 11.30 27.34 -12.42
C THR A 144 9.89 26.92 -12.03
N LYS A 145 9.38 25.81 -12.58
CA LYS A 145 8.07 25.24 -12.23
C LYS A 145 7.97 24.97 -10.75
N GLU A 146 8.94 24.27 -10.18
CA GLU A 146 8.99 24.01 -8.74
C GLU A 146 9.02 25.29 -7.90
N SER A 147 9.88 26.24 -8.26
CA SER A 147 9.97 27.52 -7.53
C SER A 147 8.65 28.30 -7.54
N VAL A 148 7.95 28.32 -8.69
CA VAL A 148 6.67 29.03 -8.81
C VAL A 148 5.56 28.30 -8.07
N ILE A 149 5.43 26.98 -8.24
CA ILE A 149 4.39 26.20 -7.55
C ILE A 149 4.57 26.29 -6.03
N ARG A 150 5.82 26.27 -5.54
CA ARG A 150 6.13 26.47 -4.12
C ARG A 150 5.67 27.83 -3.60
N GLU A 151 5.85 28.90 -4.38
CA GLU A 151 5.33 30.23 -4.02
C GLU A 151 3.81 30.20 -3.80
N TYR A 152 3.06 29.53 -4.69
CA TYR A 152 1.62 29.29 -4.51
C TYR A 152 1.26 28.37 -3.34
N PHE A 153 2.18 27.55 -2.82
CA PHE A 153 1.97 26.74 -1.62
C PHE A 153 2.19 27.52 -0.33
N GLU A 154 2.94 28.63 -0.39
CA GLU A 154 3.36 29.41 0.78
C GLU A 154 2.61 30.74 0.93
N GLN A 155 2.08 31.26 -0.16
CA GLN A 155 1.48 32.58 -0.23
C GLN A 155 0.00 32.50 -0.59
N SER A 156 -0.75 33.48 -0.10
CA SER A 156 -2.14 33.69 -0.51
C SER A 156 -2.20 34.21 -1.94
N ILE A 157 -3.35 34.02 -2.58
CA ILE A 157 -3.54 34.43 -3.97
C ILE A 157 -4.40 35.69 -4.10
N ASP A 158 -4.05 36.57 -5.04
CA ASP A 158 -4.94 37.64 -5.47
C ASP A 158 -5.89 37.08 -6.54
N LEU A 159 -7.18 36.97 -6.20
CA LEU A 159 -8.21 36.42 -7.07
C LEU A 159 -8.43 37.23 -8.36
N THR A 160 -8.05 38.51 -8.38
CA THR A 160 -8.14 39.35 -9.58
C THR A 160 -6.98 39.05 -10.53
N THR A 161 -5.77 38.82 -10.02
CA THR A 161 -4.58 38.66 -10.88
C THR A 161 -4.14 37.21 -11.07
N GLY A 162 -4.60 36.31 -10.20
CA GLY A 162 -4.11 34.94 -10.09
C GLY A 162 -2.68 34.81 -9.58
N MET A 163 -2.06 35.91 -9.16
CA MET A 163 -0.67 35.93 -8.69
C MET A 163 -0.61 35.73 -7.17
N PRO A 164 0.46 35.10 -6.65
CA PRO A 164 0.73 35.09 -5.22
C PRO A 164 0.91 36.51 -4.68
N THR A 165 0.54 36.73 -3.41
CA THR A 165 0.72 38.00 -2.70
C THR A 165 1.84 37.89 -1.66
N ASP A 166 2.24 39.02 -1.06
CA ASP A 166 3.22 39.03 0.04
C ASP A 166 2.67 38.46 1.38
N GLN A 167 1.39 38.07 1.44
CA GLN A 167 0.77 37.53 2.65
C GLN A 167 0.83 35.99 2.67
N PRO A 168 1.11 35.36 3.83
CA PRO A 168 1.01 33.92 3.99
C PRO A 168 -0.37 33.39 3.59
N GLY A 169 -0.40 32.24 2.95
CA GLY A 169 -1.64 31.58 2.57
C GLY A 169 -1.41 30.15 2.13
N SER A 170 -2.45 29.56 1.55
CA SER A 170 -2.39 28.26 0.89
C SER A 170 -1.99 27.13 1.84
N TYR A 171 -1.44 26.06 1.29
CA TYR A 171 -1.13 24.83 2.02
C TYR A 171 -0.30 25.08 3.27
N ALA A 172 0.80 25.84 3.15
CA ALA A 172 1.73 26.08 4.24
C ALA A 172 1.06 26.84 5.40
N TYR A 173 0.25 27.84 5.09
CA TYR A 173 -0.46 28.61 6.10
C TYR A 173 -1.59 27.81 6.73
N MET A 174 -2.31 27.00 5.95
CA MET A 174 -3.31 26.07 6.48
C MET A 174 -2.69 25.10 7.50
N LYS A 175 -1.54 24.52 7.17
CA LYS A 175 -0.76 23.68 8.09
C LYS A 175 -0.41 24.42 9.39
N GLU A 176 0.00 25.68 9.29
CA GLU A 176 0.29 26.52 10.46
C GLU A 176 -0.95 26.73 11.34
N GLN A 177 -2.09 27.09 10.75
CA GLN A 177 -3.33 27.36 11.49
C GLN A 177 -3.89 26.10 12.17
N LEU A 178 -3.90 24.98 11.45
CA LEU A 178 -4.38 23.69 11.96
C LEU A 178 -3.42 23.09 12.99
N GLY A 179 -2.12 23.37 12.89
CA GLY A 179 -1.08 22.74 13.70
C GLY A 179 -0.71 21.32 13.24
N TYR A 180 -1.26 20.88 12.12
CA TYR A 180 -0.93 19.63 11.43
C TYR A 180 -1.05 19.84 9.92
N ALA A 181 -0.32 19.05 9.13
CA ALA A 181 -0.41 19.12 7.68
C ALA A 181 -1.80 18.62 7.22
N PRO A 182 -2.47 19.32 6.28
CA PRO A 182 -3.67 18.78 5.63
C PRO A 182 -3.46 17.33 5.21
N ILE A 183 -4.42 16.46 5.52
CA ILE A 183 -4.23 15.00 5.35
C ILE A 183 -4.15 14.63 3.87
N MET A 184 -5.06 15.21 3.08
CA MET A 184 -5.12 15.02 1.64
C MET A 184 -4.77 16.29 0.87
N GLY A 185 -4.13 16.12 -0.29
CA GLY A 185 -3.90 17.16 -1.30
C GLY A 185 -4.70 16.89 -2.57
N GLY A 186 -5.46 17.87 -3.06
CA GLY A 186 -6.18 17.75 -4.33
C GLY A 186 -5.28 17.67 -5.55
N MET A 187 -5.50 16.69 -6.43
CA MET A 187 -4.70 16.46 -7.64
C MET A 187 -5.55 16.68 -8.90
N ILE A 188 -5.92 17.93 -9.18
CA ILE A 188 -6.61 18.32 -10.43
C ILE A 188 -5.68 19.20 -11.26
N THR A 189 -4.70 18.55 -11.89
CA THR A 189 -3.60 19.18 -12.60
C THR A 189 -3.33 18.49 -13.94
N GLU A 190 -2.60 19.16 -14.83
CA GLU A 190 -2.01 18.53 -16.00
C GLU A 190 -0.79 17.67 -15.61
N SER A 191 -0.48 16.65 -16.41
CA SER A 191 0.65 15.74 -16.19
C SER A 191 2.01 16.45 -16.13
N ALA A 192 2.13 17.61 -16.79
CA ALA A 192 3.33 18.44 -16.77
C ALA A 192 3.70 19.01 -15.38
N PHE A 193 2.74 19.08 -14.46
CA PHE A 193 2.94 19.60 -13.11
C PHE A 193 2.82 18.53 -12.01
N ALA A 194 2.24 17.36 -12.32
CA ALA A 194 1.96 16.31 -11.34
C ALA A 194 3.21 15.86 -10.54
N PRO A 195 4.39 15.60 -11.15
CA PRO A 195 5.58 15.21 -10.38
C PRO A 195 6.02 16.28 -9.38
N THR A 196 5.94 17.56 -9.78
CA THR A 196 6.30 18.69 -8.92
C THR A 196 5.31 18.86 -7.77
N LEU A 197 4.01 18.72 -8.03
CA LEU A 197 2.98 18.80 -7.00
C LEU A 197 3.08 17.65 -6.00
N LEU A 198 3.29 16.41 -6.46
CA LEU A 198 3.49 15.23 -5.60
C LEU A 198 4.71 15.41 -4.70
N LYS A 199 5.84 15.86 -5.27
CA LYS A 199 7.04 16.19 -4.49
C LYS A 199 6.76 17.23 -3.40
N LEU A 200 6.06 18.32 -3.73
CA LEU A 200 5.72 19.35 -2.75
C LEU A 200 4.73 18.84 -1.71
N TYR A 201 3.71 18.07 -2.09
CA TYR A 201 2.79 17.48 -1.14
C TYR A 201 3.52 16.60 -0.12
N ALA A 202 4.43 15.72 -0.58
CA ALA A 202 5.28 14.91 0.29
C ALA A 202 6.14 15.77 1.22
N GLU A 203 6.83 16.80 0.69
CA GLU A 203 7.68 17.71 1.47
C GLU A 203 6.90 18.44 2.59
N TYR A 204 5.67 18.85 2.32
CA TYR A 204 4.85 19.55 3.31
C TYR A 204 4.08 18.59 4.24
N GLY A 205 4.23 17.28 4.08
CA GLY A 205 3.70 16.25 4.97
C GLY A 205 2.27 15.81 4.64
N THR A 206 1.84 15.96 3.40
CA THR A 206 0.60 15.37 2.89
C THR A 206 0.73 13.84 2.92
N GLN A 207 -0.31 13.14 3.36
CA GLN A 207 -0.27 11.68 3.47
C GLN A 207 -0.85 10.99 2.24
N MET A 208 -1.83 11.62 1.58
CA MET A 208 -2.44 11.09 0.37
C MET A 208 -2.94 12.19 -0.57
N ILE A 209 -3.22 11.86 -1.82
CA ILE A 209 -3.84 12.77 -2.78
C ILE A 209 -5.26 12.32 -3.11
N VAL A 210 -6.13 13.28 -3.47
CA VAL A 210 -7.45 13.00 -4.02
C VAL A 210 -7.47 13.35 -5.50
N GLN A 211 -7.78 12.37 -6.33
CA GLN A 211 -7.89 12.49 -7.78
C GLN A 211 -9.24 11.90 -8.21
N HIS A 212 -9.90 12.53 -9.20
CA HIS A 212 -11.13 12.01 -9.77
C HIS A 212 -10.77 11.22 -11.03
N GLU A 213 -10.89 9.90 -10.97
CA GLU A 213 -10.66 9.03 -12.12
C GLU A 213 -11.99 8.41 -12.60
N ALA A 214 -11.99 7.94 -13.85
CA ALA A 214 -13.15 7.23 -14.40
C ALA A 214 -13.25 5.79 -13.85
N ASP A 215 -12.11 5.26 -13.39
CA ASP A 215 -11.96 3.90 -12.91
C ASP A 215 -11.85 3.87 -11.37
N GLU A 216 -12.00 2.67 -10.80
CA GLU A 216 -11.85 2.42 -9.36
C GLU A 216 -10.40 2.65 -8.91
N ILE A 217 -10.22 3.36 -7.80
CA ILE A 217 -8.91 3.58 -7.16
C ILE A 217 -8.77 2.56 -6.03
N ALA A 218 -7.74 1.72 -6.12
CA ALA A 218 -7.55 0.61 -5.18
C ALA A 218 -7.03 1.09 -3.82
N PHE A 219 -7.33 0.32 -2.76
CA PHE A 219 -6.73 0.54 -1.44
C PHE A 219 -5.22 0.29 -1.47
N GLY A 220 -4.45 1.22 -0.94
CA GLY A 220 -2.98 1.15 -0.91
C GLY A 220 -2.29 1.67 -2.18
N GLU A 221 -3.04 2.08 -3.20
CA GLU A 221 -2.47 2.66 -4.42
C GLU A 221 -1.61 3.89 -4.10
N LYS A 222 -0.42 3.99 -4.73
CA LYS A 222 0.49 5.13 -4.63
C LYS A 222 0.81 5.71 -6.00
N ARG A 223 1.10 7.01 -6.05
CA ARG A 223 1.66 7.73 -7.21
C ARG A 223 2.87 8.52 -6.74
N GLU A 224 4.04 8.22 -7.31
CA GLU A 224 5.31 8.84 -6.91
C GLU A 224 5.54 8.77 -5.38
N GLY A 225 5.21 7.63 -4.77
CA GLY A 225 5.37 7.39 -3.33
C GLY A 225 4.30 8.02 -2.42
N VAL A 226 3.35 8.79 -2.94
CA VAL A 226 2.22 9.36 -2.17
C VAL A 226 0.98 8.51 -2.39
N PHE A 227 0.27 8.15 -1.30
CA PHE A 227 -0.97 7.38 -1.42
C PHE A 227 -2.02 8.13 -2.24
N VAL A 228 -2.85 7.42 -2.98
CA VAL A 228 -4.08 7.94 -3.59
C VAL A 228 -5.25 7.54 -2.72
N ARG A 229 -6.18 8.46 -2.48
CA ARG A 229 -7.41 8.16 -1.74
C ARG A 229 -8.18 7.07 -2.50
N PRO A 230 -8.39 5.86 -1.93
CA PRO A 230 -9.20 4.83 -2.56
C PRO A 230 -10.63 5.30 -2.81
N GLU A 231 -11.21 4.83 -3.91
CA GLU A 231 -12.57 5.19 -4.30
C GLU A 231 -13.15 4.11 -5.22
N THR A 232 -14.08 3.33 -4.69
CA THR A 232 -14.84 2.32 -5.45
C THR A 232 -16.11 2.93 -6.04
N TYR A 233 -16.79 3.78 -5.27
CA TYR A 233 -18.08 4.36 -5.63
C TYR A 233 -18.09 5.88 -5.38
N PRO A 234 -17.71 6.70 -6.38
CA PRO A 234 -17.79 8.15 -6.27
C PRO A 234 -19.25 8.63 -6.37
N VAL A 235 -19.71 9.43 -5.40
CA VAL A 235 -21.03 10.07 -5.44
C VAL A 235 -20.88 11.58 -5.28
N ILE A 236 -21.34 12.35 -6.28
CA ILE A 236 -21.45 13.81 -6.18
C ILE A 236 -22.91 14.19 -5.88
N PHE A 237 -23.19 14.39 -4.59
CA PHE A 237 -24.53 14.61 -4.07
C PHE A 237 -24.96 16.07 -4.19
N LEU A 238 -26.26 16.31 -4.41
CA LEU A 238 -26.92 17.60 -4.70
C LEU A 238 -26.55 18.26 -6.03
N GLU A 239 -25.29 18.21 -6.47
CA GLU A 239 -24.87 18.75 -7.77
C GLU A 239 -25.36 17.86 -8.93
N ARG A 240 -25.16 16.54 -8.83
CA ARG A 240 -25.43 15.58 -9.92
C ARG A 240 -26.42 14.50 -9.54
N ASN A 241 -26.45 14.12 -8.27
CA ASN A 241 -27.38 13.14 -7.73
C ASN A 241 -28.36 13.82 -6.75
N THR A 242 -29.66 13.64 -7.00
CA THR A 242 -30.74 14.15 -6.15
C THR A 242 -31.65 13.04 -5.60
N ASP A 243 -31.17 11.79 -5.69
CA ASP A 243 -31.88 10.61 -5.24
C ASP A 243 -32.12 10.64 -3.73
N ALA A 244 -32.97 9.73 -3.26
CA ALA A 244 -33.22 9.60 -1.84
C ALA A 244 -31.91 9.21 -1.11
N PRO A 245 -31.64 9.78 0.07
CA PRO A 245 -30.44 9.45 0.85
C PRO A 245 -30.18 7.95 1.06
N THR A 246 -31.24 7.17 1.22
CA THR A 246 -31.16 5.72 1.36
C THR A 246 -30.62 5.06 0.10
N ASP A 247 -31.06 5.51 -1.07
CA ASP A 247 -30.66 4.93 -2.35
C ASP A 247 -29.19 5.24 -2.65
N VAL A 248 -28.73 6.43 -2.23
CA VAL A 248 -27.31 6.83 -2.34
C VAL A 248 -26.41 5.94 -1.47
N ILE A 249 -26.78 5.76 -0.20
CA ILE A 249 -25.96 5.00 0.76
C ILE A 249 -26.00 3.50 0.46
N ASP A 250 -27.18 2.93 0.22
CA ASP A 250 -27.36 1.48 0.09
C ASP A 250 -27.17 0.96 -1.34
N GLY A 251 -27.21 1.84 -2.34
CA GLY A 251 -27.10 1.46 -3.76
C GLY A 251 -25.76 0.80 -4.11
N ASP A 252 -25.80 -0.16 -5.04
CA ASP A 252 -24.66 -0.70 -5.81
C ASP A 252 -23.42 -1.20 -5.04
N TRP A 253 -23.52 -1.54 -3.75
CA TRP A 253 -22.47 -2.32 -3.10
C TRP A 253 -22.40 -3.72 -3.75
N VAL A 254 -21.27 -4.02 -4.40
CA VAL A 254 -21.01 -5.34 -5.00
C VAL A 254 -20.27 -6.18 -3.99
N GLU A 255 -20.76 -7.39 -3.67
CA GLU A 255 -20.05 -8.34 -2.82
C GLU A 255 -18.66 -8.66 -3.40
N ARG A 256 -17.60 -8.34 -2.66
CA ARG A 256 -16.21 -8.63 -3.01
C ARG A 256 -15.33 -8.74 -1.77
N THR A 257 -14.18 -9.37 -1.93
CA THR A 257 -13.19 -9.58 -0.85
C THR A 257 -12.33 -8.35 -0.59
N ALA A 258 -12.03 -7.56 -1.64
CA ALA A 258 -11.29 -6.32 -1.53
C ALA A 258 -12.09 -5.25 -0.75
N PRO A 259 -11.41 -4.37 0.01
CA PRO A 259 -12.08 -3.28 0.72
C PRO A 259 -12.73 -2.32 -0.28
N GLN A 260 -13.92 -1.83 0.06
CA GLN A 260 -14.73 -0.98 -0.82
C GLN A 260 -14.93 0.39 -0.19
N PHE A 261 -14.73 1.44 -0.98
CA PHE A 261 -14.82 2.83 -0.51
C PHE A 261 -15.91 3.56 -1.28
N LYS A 262 -16.98 3.96 -0.59
CA LYS A 262 -18.02 4.85 -1.15
C LYS A 262 -17.80 6.25 -0.62
N SER A 263 -17.52 7.18 -1.52
CA SER A 263 -17.24 8.57 -1.15
C SER A 263 -18.41 9.47 -1.54
N ILE A 264 -19.10 10.00 -0.53
CA ILE A 264 -20.17 10.99 -0.71
C ILE A 264 -19.56 12.37 -0.66
N LYS A 265 -19.63 13.09 -1.78
CA LYS A 265 -19.07 14.43 -1.96
C LYS A 265 -20.16 15.47 -2.13
N THR A 266 -19.97 16.60 -1.46
CA THR A 266 -20.77 17.82 -1.59
C THR A 266 -19.86 19.05 -1.68
N HIS A 267 -20.38 20.17 -2.20
CA HIS A 267 -19.72 21.46 -2.15
C HIS A 267 -20.53 22.45 -1.29
N ASP A 268 -19.87 23.37 -0.61
CA ASP A 268 -20.54 24.38 0.21
C ASP A 268 -21.51 25.26 -0.61
N ASN A 269 -21.12 25.61 -1.83
CA ASN A 269 -21.96 26.36 -2.76
C ASN A 269 -23.28 25.64 -3.09
N ASP A 270 -23.36 24.31 -2.93
CA ASP A 270 -24.59 23.53 -3.12
C ASP A 270 -25.65 23.89 -2.08
N PHE A 271 -25.31 24.61 -1.01
CA PHE A 271 -26.27 25.10 -0.01
C PHE A 271 -26.50 26.61 -0.07
N ILE A 272 -25.76 27.31 -0.91
CA ILE A 272 -25.66 28.78 -0.86
C ILE A 272 -26.28 29.39 -2.12
N ALA A 273 -25.82 28.98 -3.30
CA ALA A 273 -26.09 29.69 -4.55
C ALA A 273 -26.45 28.74 -5.71
N THR A 274 -26.98 29.32 -6.79
CA THR A 274 -27.31 28.58 -8.01
C THR A 274 -26.09 28.10 -8.78
N GLN A 275 -24.94 28.78 -8.62
CA GLN A 275 -23.66 28.42 -9.21
C GLN A 275 -22.51 28.85 -8.28
N SER A 276 -21.40 28.10 -8.27
CA SER A 276 -20.18 28.47 -7.53
C SER A 276 -19.49 29.68 -8.15
N ALA A 277 -18.90 30.54 -7.31
CA ALA A 277 -18.02 31.63 -7.73
C ALA A 277 -16.86 31.17 -8.64
N TRP A 278 -16.32 29.97 -8.39
CA TRP A 278 -15.28 29.39 -9.24
C TRP A 278 -15.74 29.18 -10.67
N LEU A 279 -16.95 28.65 -10.83
CA LEU A 279 -17.52 28.38 -12.13
C LEU A 279 -17.79 29.71 -12.84
N SER A 280 -18.56 30.61 -12.27
CA SER A 280 -18.94 31.86 -12.95
C SER A 280 -17.74 32.76 -13.30
N ILE A 281 -16.75 32.88 -12.40
CA ILE A 281 -15.65 33.84 -12.57
C ILE A 281 -14.55 33.26 -13.47
N PHE A 282 -14.15 32.00 -13.22
CA PHE A 282 -12.91 31.45 -13.79
C PHE A 282 -13.11 30.34 -14.81
N LEU A 283 -14.27 29.66 -14.87
CA LEU A 283 -14.47 28.50 -15.75
C LEU A 283 -15.62 28.65 -16.77
N ASN A 284 -16.60 29.51 -16.49
CA ASN A 284 -17.85 29.66 -17.25
C ASN A 284 -17.84 30.92 -18.14
N GLN A 285 -16.67 31.36 -18.63
CA GLN A 285 -16.55 32.38 -19.68
C GLN A 285 -16.80 31.78 -21.08
N GLY A 286 -17.92 31.06 -21.24
CA GLY A 286 -18.24 30.28 -22.43
C GLY A 286 -17.82 30.98 -23.74
N GLN A 287 -17.02 30.31 -24.57
CA GLN A 287 -16.60 30.68 -25.93
C GLN A 287 -15.29 31.47 -26.15
N ARG A 288 -14.45 31.76 -25.16
CA ARG A 288 -13.21 32.57 -25.38
C ARG A 288 -11.94 32.07 -24.66
N GLY A 289 -11.32 30.99 -25.16
CA GLY A 289 -9.96 30.60 -24.79
C GLY A 289 -9.72 30.41 -23.28
N THR A 290 -8.46 30.22 -22.87
CA THR A 290 -8.07 30.18 -21.45
C THR A 290 -8.26 31.57 -20.85
N PRO A 291 -9.10 31.74 -19.80
CA PRO A 291 -9.29 33.02 -19.13
C PRO A 291 -7.96 33.64 -18.72
N GLN A 292 -7.82 34.95 -18.90
CA GLN A 292 -6.58 35.69 -18.60
C GLN A 292 -6.86 36.75 -17.54
N PRO A 293 -5.92 36.98 -16.61
CA PRO A 293 -6.05 38.10 -15.67
C PRO A 293 -5.97 39.46 -16.39
N PRO A 294 -6.57 40.53 -15.83
CA PRO A 294 -7.30 40.52 -14.56
C PRO A 294 -8.68 39.87 -14.70
N PHE A 295 -9.02 38.98 -13.76
CA PHE A 295 -10.31 38.31 -13.65
C PHE A 295 -11.34 39.26 -13.04
N ASP A 296 -12.52 39.34 -13.65
CA ASP A 296 -13.61 40.18 -13.16
C ASP A 296 -14.49 39.40 -12.20
N LEU A 297 -14.29 39.63 -10.90
CA LEU A 297 -15.06 38.95 -9.85
C LEU A 297 -16.55 39.35 -9.86
N SER A 298 -16.90 40.52 -10.42
CA SER A 298 -18.28 41.01 -10.41
C SER A 298 -19.21 40.23 -11.35
N VAL A 299 -18.65 39.45 -12.27
CA VAL A 299 -19.41 38.54 -13.16
C VAL A 299 -20.21 37.50 -12.36
N HIS A 300 -19.80 37.17 -11.13
CA HIS A 300 -20.58 36.25 -10.30
C HIS A 300 -21.99 36.77 -10.01
N ASP A 301 -22.16 38.06 -9.73
CA ASP A 301 -23.48 38.66 -9.49
C ASP A 301 -24.39 38.64 -10.73
N GLU A 302 -23.82 38.45 -11.93
CA GLU A 302 -24.58 38.36 -13.18
C GLU A 302 -25.02 36.92 -13.50
N GLU A 303 -24.25 35.92 -13.05
CA GLU A 303 -24.40 34.51 -13.43
C GLU A 303 -24.92 33.62 -12.27
N SER A 304 -24.95 34.14 -11.03
CA SER A 304 -25.38 33.40 -9.84
C SER A 304 -26.23 34.25 -8.91
N GLU A 305 -27.18 33.60 -8.24
CA GLU A 305 -27.99 34.19 -7.19
C GLU A 305 -27.99 33.25 -5.97
N LEU A 306 -28.20 33.82 -4.78
CA LEU A 306 -28.46 33.01 -3.58
C LEU A 306 -29.72 32.15 -3.78
N LEU A 307 -29.64 30.90 -3.34
CA LEU A 307 -30.80 30.01 -3.31
C LEU A 307 -31.91 30.59 -2.42
N SER A 308 -33.16 30.33 -2.79
CA SER A 308 -34.27 30.72 -1.94
C SER A 308 -34.20 30.03 -0.57
N VAL A 309 -34.79 30.64 0.45
CA VAL A 309 -34.81 30.06 1.81
C VAL A 309 -35.40 28.65 1.81
N ASP A 310 -36.48 28.43 1.07
CA ASP A 310 -37.16 27.13 1.00
C ASP A 310 -36.28 26.07 0.32
N GLU A 311 -35.54 26.43 -0.73
CA GLU A 311 -34.60 25.52 -1.40
C GLU A 311 -33.42 25.16 -0.49
N ARG A 312 -32.84 26.13 0.22
CA ARG A 312 -31.76 25.87 1.18
C ARG A 312 -32.21 24.93 2.28
N GLU A 313 -33.37 25.18 2.89
CA GLU A 313 -33.90 24.30 3.93
C GLU A 313 -34.26 22.90 3.40
N ALA A 314 -34.72 22.78 2.14
CA ALA A 314 -34.94 21.49 1.52
C ALA A 314 -33.63 20.70 1.33
N ARG A 315 -32.56 21.34 0.83
CA ARG A 315 -31.24 20.73 0.67
C ARG A 315 -30.64 20.32 2.02
N TRP A 316 -30.74 21.20 3.03
CA TRP A 316 -30.29 20.89 4.39
C TRP A 316 -31.02 19.70 4.99
N LYS A 317 -32.35 19.64 4.85
CA LYS A 317 -33.13 18.51 5.33
C LYS A 317 -32.69 17.21 4.66
N GLN A 318 -32.43 17.24 3.36
CA GLN A 318 -31.97 16.08 2.62
C GLN A 318 -30.57 15.63 3.09
N TYR A 319 -29.60 16.54 3.17
CA TYR A 319 -28.26 16.25 3.66
C TYR A 319 -28.25 15.73 5.09
N GLU A 320 -28.94 16.41 6.02
CA GLU A 320 -29.01 15.98 7.43
C GLU A 320 -29.65 14.59 7.55
N SER A 321 -30.68 14.29 6.76
CA SER A 321 -31.29 12.96 6.76
C SER A 321 -30.35 11.86 6.24
N MET A 322 -29.44 12.19 5.32
CA MET A 322 -28.40 11.27 4.85
C MET A 322 -27.38 10.95 5.93
N VAL A 323 -26.86 11.98 6.62
CA VAL A 323 -25.92 11.80 7.72
C VAL A 323 -26.56 11.06 8.89
N ALA A 324 -27.84 11.36 9.19
CA ALA A 324 -28.61 10.64 10.20
C ALA A 324 -28.74 9.14 9.84
N TYR A 325 -29.14 8.85 8.60
CA TYR A 325 -29.25 7.48 8.10
C TYR A 325 -27.92 6.74 8.21
N ALA A 326 -26.83 7.38 7.80
CA ALA A 326 -25.49 6.80 7.86
C ALA A 326 -25.09 6.40 9.29
N SER A 327 -25.44 7.25 10.26
CA SER A 327 -25.17 6.99 11.68
C SER A 327 -26.00 5.84 12.25
N GLU A 328 -27.23 5.64 11.75
CA GLU A 328 -28.14 4.58 12.20
C GLU A 328 -27.79 3.19 11.63
N HIS A 329 -26.95 3.12 10.58
CA HIS A 329 -26.62 1.89 9.83
C HIS A 329 -25.12 1.54 9.88
N ARG A 330 -24.45 1.86 10.99
CA ARG A 330 -23.01 1.56 11.22
C ARG A 330 -22.66 0.08 11.22
N ASP A 331 -23.66 -0.79 11.31
CA ASP A 331 -23.44 -2.24 11.24
C ASP A 331 -23.20 -2.70 9.79
N ASP A 332 -23.54 -1.87 8.79
CA ASP A 332 -23.44 -2.21 7.36
C ASP A 332 -22.12 -1.75 6.71
N TYR A 333 -21.41 -0.79 7.34
CA TYR A 333 -20.14 -0.23 6.89
C TYR A 333 -19.42 0.52 8.02
N THR A 334 -18.11 0.73 7.82
CA THR A 334 -17.30 1.58 8.68
C THR A 334 -17.33 3.01 8.18
N LEU A 335 -17.77 3.95 9.03
CA LEU A 335 -17.69 5.38 8.74
C LEU A 335 -16.27 5.87 9.02
N ILE A 336 -15.64 6.51 8.04
CA ILE A 336 -14.25 7.00 8.12
C ILE A 336 -14.12 8.40 7.52
N ASN A 337 -13.11 9.15 7.97
CA ASN A 337 -12.58 10.32 7.26
C ASN A 337 -11.11 10.09 6.88
N ALA A 338 -10.44 11.10 6.32
CA ALA A 338 -9.06 10.99 5.89
C ALA A 338 -8.07 10.68 7.03
N LYS A 339 -8.32 11.09 8.28
CA LYS A 339 -7.45 10.72 9.42
C LYS A 339 -7.55 9.23 9.70
N ASP A 340 -8.77 8.69 9.70
CA ASP A 340 -9.01 7.26 9.90
C ASP A 340 -8.41 6.45 8.75
N LEU A 341 -8.59 6.92 7.51
CA LEU A 341 -8.02 6.30 6.31
C LEU A 341 -6.49 6.32 6.31
N ALA A 342 -5.88 7.44 6.70
CA ALA A 342 -4.44 7.54 6.83
C ALA A 342 -3.91 6.57 7.89
N ALA A 343 -4.61 6.42 9.01
CA ALA A 343 -4.28 5.41 10.02
C ALA A 343 -4.39 4.00 9.46
N LEU A 344 -5.44 3.68 8.69
CA LEU A 344 -5.60 2.37 8.04
C LEU A 344 -4.47 2.07 7.06
N LEU A 345 -4.09 3.04 6.23
CA LEU A 345 -2.97 2.91 5.28
C LEU A 345 -1.64 2.74 6.00
N ASN A 346 -1.41 3.52 7.06
CA ASN A 346 -0.18 3.46 7.84
C ASN A 346 -0.10 2.16 8.65
N ASP A 347 -1.18 1.70 9.27
CA ASP A 347 -1.22 0.42 10.00
C ASP A 347 -0.97 -0.75 9.04
N SER A 348 -1.49 -0.68 7.81
CA SER A 348 -1.18 -1.64 6.75
C SER A 348 0.28 -1.58 6.30
N SER A 349 0.93 -0.42 6.41
CA SER A 349 2.36 -0.24 6.12
C SER A 349 3.30 -0.57 7.31
N THR A 350 2.78 -0.62 8.54
CA THR A 350 3.58 -0.85 9.76
C THR A 350 4.05 -2.29 9.96
N THR A 351 3.74 -3.19 9.04
CA THR A 351 4.48 -4.46 8.91
C THR A 351 5.86 -4.30 8.27
N SER A 352 6.22 -3.12 7.77
CA SER A 352 7.57 -2.79 7.29
C SER A 352 8.06 -1.45 7.83
N THR A 353 8.37 -1.36 9.12
CA THR A 353 9.10 -0.18 9.63
C THR A 353 10.55 -0.26 9.19
N ALA A 354 11.02 0.74 8.44
CA ALA A 354 12.47 0.97 8.28
C ALA A 354 13.13 1.01 9.68
N PRO A 355 14.24 0.30 9.89
CA PRO A 355 14.85 0.21 11.21
C PRO A 355 15.23 1.60 11.71
N THR A 356 14.84 1.91 12.95
CA THR A 356 15.35 3.09 13.65
C THR A 356 16.88 3.04 13.67
N SER A 357 17.53 4.19 13.45
CA SER A 357 18.98 4.37 13.47
C SER A 357 19.65 3.60 14.61
N GLY A 358 20.17 2.41 14.31
CA GLY A 358 20.83 1.51 15.27
C GLY A 358 20.37 0.04 15.22
N GLU A 359 19.18 -0.25 14.71
CA GLU A 359 18.70 -1.62 14.51
C GLU A 359 19.07 -2.14 13.11
N GLN A 360 19.48 -3.40 13.00
CA GLN A 360 19.79 -3.97 11.69
C GLN A 360 18.50 -4.33 10.95
N PRO A 361 18.41 -4.04 9.63
CA PRO A 361 17.24 -4.40 8.84
C PRO A 361 16.97 -5.91 8.91
N PRO A 362 15.72 -6.34 8.67
CA PRO A 362 15.41 -7.75 8.53
C PRO A 362 16.13 -8.35 7.32
N ILE A 363 16.23 -9.67 7.30
CA ILE A 363 16.61 -10.42 6.09
C ILE A 363 15.33 -10.63 5.28
N TYR A 364 15.33 -10.16 4.05
CA TYR A 364 14.20 -10.30 3.13
C TYR A 364 14.30 -11.66 2.43
N VAL A 365 13.32 -12.52 2.64
CA VAL A 365 13.35 -13.91 2.19
C VAL A 365 12.29 -14.14 1.13
N ASN A 366 12.71 -14.51 -0.07
CA ASN A 366 11.80 -14.97 -1.11
C ASN A 366 11.57 -16.49 -0.97
N VAL A 367 10.33 -16.92 -0.79
CA VAL A 367 9.97 -18.35 -0.92
C VAL A 367 9.51 -18.59 -2.34
N LEU A 368 10.15 -19.52 -3.03
CA LEU A 368 9.92 -19.66 -4.47
C LEU A 368 10.23 -21.06 -4.96
N SER A 369 9.69 -21.37 -6.13
CA SER A 369 9.88 -22.66 -6.76
C SER A 369 10.15 -22.50 -8.25
N HIS A 370 11.15 -23.22 -8.74
CA HIS A 370 11.32 -23.47 -10.17
C HIS A 370 10.60 -24.75 -10.57
N ASN A 371 9.54 -24.61 -11.36
CA ASN A 371 8.91 -25.73 -12.04
C ASN A 371 9.46 -25.84 -13.46
N GLU A 372 10.51 -26.63 -13.62
CA GLU A 372 11.29 -26.63 -14.86
C GLU A 372 10.66 -27.53 -15.94
N GLU A 373 11.17 -27.38 -17.15
CA GLU A 373 10.77 -28.19 -18.30
C GLU A 373 11.05 -29.71 -18.14
N PRO A 374 10.47 -30.57 -19.00
CA PRO A 374 10.57 -32.02 -18.85
C PRO A 374 12.01 -32.51 -18.89
N GLY A 375 12.37 -33.37 -17.93
CA GLY A 375 13.72 -33.89 -17.75
C GLY A 375 13.82 -34.54 -16.39
N ARG A 376 14.00 -33.72 -15.35
CA ARG A 376 13.79 -34.15 -13.96
C ARG A 376 12.32 -34.14 -13.55
N TYR A 377 11.51 -33.26 -14.15
CA TYR A 377 10.07 -33.19 -13.95
C TYR A 377 9.30 -34.04 -14.99
N PRO A 378 8.09 -34.53 -14.65
CA PRO A 378 7.19 -35.12 -15.62
C PRO A 378 6.91 -34.17 -16.79
N ASN A 379 6.67 -34.73 -17.97
CA ASN A 379 6.08 -33.93 -19.03
C ASN A 379 4.58 -33.79 -18.79
N PHE A 380 4.17 -32.73 -18.10
CA PHE A 380 2.79 -32.53 -17.68
C PHE A 380 1.79 -32.51 -18.85
N THR A 381 2.20 -32.08 -20.05
CA THR A 381 1.36 -32.14 -21.28
C THR A 381 1.14 -33.56 -21.82
N GLN A 382 1.90 -34.55 -21.35
CA GLN A 382 1.81 -35.95 -21.79
C GLN A 382 1.40 -36.91 -20.68
N ASP A 383 1.46 -36.46 -19.42
CA ASP A 383 1.12 -37.22 -18.23
C ASP A 383 0.13 -36.44 -17.36
N GLU A 384 -1.13 -36.49 -17.76
CA GLU A 384 -2.24 -35.83 -17.07
C GLU A 384 -2.38 -36.30 -15.60
N ASN A 385 -2.07 -37.58 -15.31
CA ASN A 385 -2.11 -38.07 -13.94
C ASN A 385 -1.05 -37.37 -13.07
N ALA A 386 0.18 -37.25 -13.59
CA ALA A 386 1.23 -36.50 -12.91
C ALA A 386 0.87 -35.02 -12.77
N PHE A 387 0.24 -34.42 -13.78
CA PHE A 387 -0.26 -33.04 -13.67
C PHE A 387 -1.23 -32.87 -12.49
N TRP A 388 -2.27 -33.69 -12.39
CA TRP A 388 -3.24 -33.58 -11.30
C TRP A 388 -2.64 -33.86 -9.92
N GLU A 389 -1.68 -34.78 -9.82
CA GLU A 389 -0.95 -35.04 -8.57
C GLU A 389 -0.15 -33.80 -8.11
N TYR A 390 0.66 -33.25 -9.01
CA TYR A 390 1.49 -32.06 -8.73
C TYR A 390 0.63 -30.83 -8.46
N ARG A 391 -0.43 -30.61 -9.26
CA ARG A 391 -1.38 -29.51 -9.10
C ARG A 391 -2.08 -29.54 -7.74
N ALA A 392 -2.49 -30.72 -7.26
CA ALA A 392 -3.07 -30.86 -5.92
C ALA A 392 -2.07 -30.50 -4.81
N LYS A 393 -0.81 -30.88 -4.97
CA LYS A 393 0.26 -30.59 -4.01
C LYS A 393 0.73 -29.16 -4.01
N LEU A 394 0.77 -28.53 -5.17
CA LEU A 394 0.97 -27.08 -5.30
C LEU A 394 -0.13 -26.30 -4.56
N LEU A 395 -1.40 -26.70 -4.71
CA LEU A 395 -2.52 -26.05 -4.01
C LEU A 395 -2.41 -26.17 -2.49
N GLU A 396 -2.08 -27.37 -1.98
CA GLU A 396 -1.89 -27.63 -0.55
C GLU A 396 -0.79 -26.73 0.01
N PHE A 397 0.37 -26.71 -0.66
CA PHE A 397 1.51 -25.90 -0.26
C PHE A 397 1.22 -24.39 -0.31
N ALA A 398 0.63 -23.89 -1.41
CA ALA A 398 0.31 -22.47 -1.57
C ALA A 398 -0.72 -21.98 -0.54
N LYS A 399 -1.76 -22.79 -0.22
CA LYS A 399 -2.71 -22.49 0.87
C LYS A 399 -2.00 -22.45 2.22
N ALA A 400 -1.11 -23.40 2.48
CA ALA A 400 -0.37 -23.45 3.74
C ALA A 400 0.52 -22.21 3.94
N LEU A 401 1.15 -21.68 2.88
CA LEU A 401 1.92 -20.43 2.95
C LEU A 401 1.02 -19.21 3.12
N HIS A 402 -0.07 -19.12 2.36
CA HIS A 402 -1.05 -18.03 2.47
C HIS A 402 -1.64 -17.93 3.89
N GLU A 403 -2.03 -19.05 4.50
CA GLU A 403 -2.54 -19.10 5.88
C GLU A 403 -1.53 -18.60 6.93
N ARG A 404 -0.23 -18.61 6.58
CA ARG A 404 0.88 -18.12 7.41
C ARG A 404 1.27 -16.67 7.12
N GLY A 405 0.64 -16.04 6.13
CA GLY A 405 1.05 -14.72 5.64
C GLY A 405 2.44 -14.73 5.00
N VAL A 406 2.83 -15.84 4.36
CA VAL A 406 4.12 -15.98 3.66
C VAL A 406 3.90 -15.78 2.17
N ALA A 407 4.56 -14.78 1.61
CA ALA A 407 4.62 -14.55 0.18
C ALA A 407 5.35 -15.71 -0.53
N TYR A 408 4.80 -16.15 -1.66
CA TYR A 408 5.30 -17.26 -2.46
C TYR A 408 5.20 -16.96 -3.95
N THR A 409 6.30 -17.19 -4.64
CA THR A 409 6.40 -16.97 -6.08
C THR A 409 6.57 -18.30 -6.80
N PHE A 410 5.59 -18.65 -7.64
CA PHE A 410 5.63 -19.83 -8.49
C PHE A 410 6.22 -19.47 -9.86
N GLN A 411 7.50 -19.80 -10.05
CA GLN A 411 8.23 -19.54 -11.28
C GLN A 411 8.22 -20.80 -12.15
N SER A 412 7.48 -20.77 -13.25
CA SER A 412 7.24 -21.97 -14.07
C SER A 412 7.83 -21.84 -15.46
N ASP A 413 8.38 -22.96 -15.93
CA ASP A 413 8.67 -23.22 -17.33
C ASP A 413 7.40 -23.69 -18.06
N TRP A 414 7.49 -23.88 -19.37
CA TRP A 414 6.33 -24.02 -20.26
C TRP A 414 5.45 -25.24 -19.97
N SER A 415 5.99 -26.36 -19.52
CA SER A 415 5.29 -27.66 -19.54
C SER A 415 4.07 -27.71 -18.62
N PHE A 416 4.19 -27.16 -17.41
CA PHE A 416 3.08 -27.12 -16.46
C PHE A 416 2.05 -26.07 -16.85
N LEU A 417 2.47 -24.90 -17.32
CA LEU A 417 1.56 -23.85 -17.81
C LEU A 417 0.69 -24.37 -18.97
N GLN A 418 1.30 -25.11 -19.92
CA GLN A 418 0.54 -25.75 -20.99
C GLN A 418 -0.45 -26.80 -20.47
N ALA A 419 -0.07 -27.58 -19.47
CA ALA A 419 -0.96 -28.57 -18.86
C ALA A 419 -2.12 -27.91 -18.09
N VAL A 420 -1.91 -26.75 -17.45
CA VAL A 420 -2.99 -25.94 -16.85
C VAL A 420 -3.99 -25.53 -17.93
N LEU A 421 -3.51 -24.99 -19.06
CA LEU A 421 -4.36 -24.59 -20.20
C LEU A 421 -5.10 -25.77 -20.84
N GLU A 422 -4.54 -26.98 -20.77
CA GLU A 422 -5.12 -28.17 -21.41
C GLU A 422 -6.11 -28.91 -20.51
N PHE A 423 -5.84 -28.98 -19.21
CA PHE A 423 -6.54 -29.89 -18.30
C PHE A 423 -7.31 -29.18 -17.16
N ASP A 424 -6.89 -28.00 -16.71
CA ASP A 424 -7.43 -27.36 -15.51
C ASP A 424 -8.37 -26.19 -15.83
N ASP A 425 -9.61 -26.51 -16.16
CA ASP A 425 -10.71 -25.53 -16.28
C ASP A 425 -11.22 -25.02 -14.91
N GLY A 426 -10.58 -25.46 -13.82
CA GLY A 426 -10.94 -25.15 -12.44
C GLY A 426 -11.76 -26.22 -11.74
N THR A 427 -11.66 -26.22 -10.41
CA THR A 427 -12.23 -27.23 -9.52
C THR A 427 -12.94 -26.57 -8.33
N GLU A 428 -13.71 -27.34 -7.56
CA GLU A 428 -14.45 -26.80 -6.41
C GLU A 428 -13.52 -26.18 -5.35
N ASP A 429 -12.36 -26.79 -5.10
CA ASP A 429 -11.34 -26.32 -4.15
C ASP A 429 -10.53 -25.10 -4.62
N THR A 430 -10.80 -24.63 -5.83
CA THR A 430 -10.21 -23.43 -6.47
C THR A 430 -11.29 -22.45 -6.93
N ASN A 431 -12.50 -22.52 -6.35
CA ASN A 431 -13.63 -21.65 -6.68
C ASN A 431 -13.98 -21.63 -8.18
N GLY A 432 -13.74 -22.75 -8.89
CA GLY A 432 -13.95 -22.87 -10.33
C GLY A 432 -12.94 -22.11 -11.19
N LYS A 433 -11.80 -21.68 -10.63
CA LYS A 433 -10.66 -21.11 -11.36
C LYS A 433 -9.59 -22.17 -11.57
N ASN A 434 -8.79 -22.06 -12.63
CA ASN A 434 -7.59 -22.88 -12.74
C ASN A 434 -6.63 -22.60 -11.56
N ILE A 435 -5.73 -23.54 -11.25
CA ILE A 435 -4.88 -23.44 -10.05
C ILE A 435 -4.07 -22.14 -9.97
N LEU A 436 -3.48 -21.68 -11.07
CA LEU A 436 -2.60 -20.51 -11.04
C LEU A 436 -3.41 -19.23 -10.89
N LYS A 437 -4.60 -19.16 -11.52
CA LYS A 437 -5.51 -18.04 -11.32
C LYS A 437 -6.06 -17.97 -9.90
N TYR A 438 -6.32 -19.12 -9.28
CA TYR A 438 -6.70 -19.18 -7.87
C TYR A 438 -5.54 -18.74 -6.95
N MET A 439 -4.32 -19.21 -7.19
CA MET A 439 -3.14 -18.77 -6.42
C MET A 439 -2.95 -17.26 -6.50
N HIS A 440 -3.07 -16.67 -7.69
CA HIS A 440 -2.95 -15.22 -7.87
C HIS A 440 -4.12 -14.45 -7.25
N ASP A 441 -5.35 -14.70 -7.71
CA ASP A 441 -6.50 -13.85 -7.37
C ASP A 441 -7.01 -14.07 -5.93
N ASP A 442 -6.93 -15.31 -5.41
CA ASP A 442 -7.52 -15.70 -4.12
C ASP A 442 -6.48 -15.84 -3.01
N LEU A 443 -5.24 -16.22 -3.33
CA LEU A 443 -4.17 -16.38 -2.33
C LEU A 443 -3.13 -15.24 -2.36
N GLY A 444 -3.16 -14.35 -3.35
CA GLY A 444 -2.21 -13.25 -3.49
C GLY A 444 -0.78 -13.71 -3.77
N GLN A 445 -0.61 -14.82 -4.50
CA GLN A 445 0.70 -15.39 -4.83
C GLN A 445 1.14 -14.98 -6.24
N GLU A 446 2.44 -14.74 -6.42
CA GLU A 446 3.00 -14.35 -7.72
C GLU A 446 3.23 -15.56 -8.64
N ILE A 447 3.03 -15.33 -9.94
CA ILE A 447 3.23 -16.32 -11.00
C ILE A 447 4.16 -15.72 -12.05
N ASP A 448 5.41 -16.18 -12.09
CA ASP A 448 6.45 -15.58 -12.94
C ASP A 448 6.99 -16.51 -14.01
N ALA A 449 7.60 -15.91 -15.03
CA ALA A 449 8.28 -16.63 -16.09
C ALA A 449 9.64 -17.16 -15.62
N HIS A 450 9.82 -18.49 -15.71
CA HIS A 450 11.12 -19.16 -15.68
C HIS A 450 11.32 -19.87 -17.02
N ALA A 451 12.52 -19.82 -17.59
CA ALA A 451 12.77 -20.48 -18.88
C ALA A 451 14.20 -21.00 -19.01
N HIS A 452 14.35 -22.29 -19.30
CA HIS A 452 15.61 -22.85 -19.80
C HIS A 452 15.84 -22.56 -21.27
N GLU A 453 14.84 -22.03 -21.97
CA GLU A 453 14.87 -21.68 -23.38
C GLU A 453 15.22 -22.85 -24.32
N SER A 454 15.01 -24.11 -23.91
CA SER A 454 15.16 -25.25 -24.82
C SER A 454 14.09 -25.26 -25.91
N ARG A 455 12.92 -24.67 -25.61
CA ARG A 455 11.77 -24.57 -26.51
C ARG A 455 11.03 -23.22 -26.45
N TYR A 456 10.82 -22.66 -25.25
CA TYR A 456 10.08 -21.42 -25.03
C TYR A 456 11.01 -20.36 -24.44
N SER A 457 11.02 -19.16 -25.00
CA SER A 457 11.69 -18.00 -24.38
C SER A 457 10.91 -17.49 -23.17
N TYR A 458 11.48 -16.59 -22.36
CA TYR A 458 10.72 -15.93 -21.29
C TYR A 458 9.45 -15.25 -21.79
N ALA A 459 9.50 -14.59 -22.95
CA ALA A 459 8.30 -13.98 -23.54
C ALA A 459 7.26 -15.02 -23.97
N ASP A 460 7.68 -16.22 -24.37
CA ASP A 460 6.74 -17.30 -24.68
C ASP A 460 6.10 -17.86 -23.41
N VAL A 461 6.85 -18.00 -22.32
CA VAL A 461 6.33 -18.41 -21.01
C VAL A 461 5.37 -17.36 -20.43
N ALA A 462 5.75 -16.08 -20.47
CA ALA A 462 4.87 -14.97 -20.09
C ALA A 462 3.58 -14.93 -20.94
N ALA A 463 3.66 -15.27 -22.22
CA ALA A 463 2.46 -15.40 -23.05
C ALA A 463 1.54 -16.53 -22.59
N LEU A 464 2.09 -17.67 -22.14
CA LEU A 464 1.29 -18.76 -21.55
C LEU A 464 0.62 -18.32 -20.25
N ILE A 465 1.31 -17.57 -19.38
CA ILE A 465 0.72 -16.97 -18.17
C ILE A 465 -0.45 -16.05 -18.55
N ARG A 466 -0.27 -15.23 -19.58
CA ARG A 466 -1.35 -14.40 -20.13
C ARG A 466 -2.54 -15.21 -20.62
N ASP A 467 -2.29 -16.29 -21.35
CA ASP A 467 -3.35 -17.14 -21.89
C ASP A 467 -4.14 -17.87 -20.78
N ILE A 468 -3.53 -18.08 -19.60
CA ILE A 468 -4.19 -18.60 -18.39
C ILE A 468 -5.17 -17.58 -17.77
N GLY A 469 -5.09 -16.31 -18.19
CA GLY A 469 -5.95 -15.22 -17.72
C GLY A 469 -5.36 -14.42 -16.56
N LEU A 470 -4.03 -14.31 -16.54
CA LEU A 470 -3.25 -13.50 -15.61
C LEU A 470 -2.45 -12.43 -16.38
N GLU A 471 -2.00 -11.37 -15.72
CA GLU A 471 -1.01 -10.47 -16.31
C GLU A 471 0.38 -10.95 -15.87
N PRO A 472 1.30 -11.29 -16.80
CA PRO A 472 2.64 -11.71 -16.42
C PRO A 472 3.43 -10.52 -15.84
N THR A 473 4.07 -10.73 -14.68
CA THR A 473 5.00 -9.76 -14.08
C THR A 473 6.23 -9.53 -14.95
N GLY A 474 7.04 -8.53 -14.61
CA GLY A 474 8.35 -8.29 -15.22
C GLY A 474 9.49 -9.16 -14.66
N VAL A 475 9.20 -10.14 -13.79
CA VAL A 475 10.22 -10.92 -13.09
C VAL A 475 10.80 -12.03 -13.99
N VAL A 476 12.12 -12.06 -14.09
CA VAL A 476 12.89 -13.15 -14.69
C VAL A 476 13.29 -14.11 -13.57
N GLY A 477 12.60 -15.25 -13.48
CA GLY A 477 12.92 -16.29 -12.50
C GLY A 477 14.18 -17.05 -12.88
N GLY A 478 15.33 -16.71 -12.30
CA GLY A 478 16.62 -17.34 -12.58
C GLY A 478 17.18 -17.00 -13.97
N VAL A 479 18.50 -16.92 -14.12
CA VAL A 479 19.16 -16.67 -15.41
C VAL A 479 20.62 -17.11 -15.37
N ILE A 480 21.16 -17.59 -16.50
CA ILE A 480 22.60 -17.87 -16.62
C ILE A 480 23.35 -16.54 -16.76
N VAL A 481 24.26 -16.27 -15.82
CA VAL A 481 25.09 -15.05 -15.79
C VAL A 481 26.58 -15.36 -15.64
N ILE A 482 26.93 -16.62 -15.39
CA ILE A 482 28.31 -17.12 -15.27
C ILE A 482 28.50 -18.33 -16.21
N PRO A 483 29.64 -18.44 -16.92
CA PRO A 483 30.61 -17.38 -17.15
C PRO A 483 30.01 -16.25 -18.01
N ALA A 484 30.64 -15.07 -18.02
CA ALA A 484 30.14 -13.92 -18.80
C ALA A 484 29.91 -14.26 -20.29
N SER A 485 30.70 -15.16 -20.87
CA SER A 485 30.55 -15.63 -22.26
C SER A 485 29.28 -16.43 -22.54
N GLU A 486 28.63 -16.96 -21.50
CA GLU A 486 27.36 -17.70 -21.58
C GLU A 486 26.20 -16.92 -20.97
N SER A 487 26.48 -15.72 -20.44
CA SER A 487 25.49 -14.86 -19.81
C SER A 487 24.36 -14.50 -20.76
N ARG A 488 23.14 -14.50 -20.25
CA ARG A 488 21.94 -14.05 -20.96
C ARG A 488 21.54 -12.62 -20.57
N TYR A 489 22.28 -11.96 -19.68
CA TYR A 489 21.90 -10.64 -19.16
C TYR A 489 21.65 -9.60 -20.26
N SER A 490 22.49 -9.51 -21.30
CA SER A 490 22.26 -8.53 -22.38
C SER A 490 20.96 -8.76 -23.16
N THR A 491 20.46 -9.99 -23.21
CA THR A 491 19.20 -10.32 -23.88
C THR A 491 17.97 -9.80 -23.13
N LEU A 492 18.11 -9.55 -21.82
CA LEU A 492 17.04 -9.06 -20.96
C LEU A 492 16.93 -7.53 -20.96
N LEU A 493 17.94 -6.82 -21.48
CA LEU A 493 17.97 -5.35 -21.52
C LEU A 493 17.00 -4.72 -22.52
N SER A 494 16.21 -5.51 -23.22
CA SER A 494 15.29 -5.05 -24.26
C SER A 494 14.01 -5.89 -24.24
N PRO A 495 12.87 -5.31 -24.66
CA PRO A 495 11.64 -6.07 -24.78
C PRO A 495 11.82 -7.30 -25.68
N ILE A 496 11.34 -8.45 -25.19
CA ILE A 496 11.47 -9.75 -25.82
C ILE A 496 10.14 -10.07 -26.52
N ARG A 497 10.21 -10.35 -27.82
CA ARG A 497 9.02 -10.76 -28.59
C ARG A 497 8.83 -12.26 -28.47
N SER A 498 7.61 -12.69 -28.15
CA SER A 498 7.26 -14.11 -28.15
C SER A 498 7.35 -14.68 -29.57
N THR A 499 7.88 -15.90 -29.66
CA THR A 499 7.96 -16.67 -30.91
C THR A 499 6.67 -17.45 -31.21
N THR A 500 5.93 -17.80 -30.16
CA THR A 500 4.65 -18.53 -30.23
C THR A 500 3.45 -17.60 -30.35
N HIS A 501 3.55 -16.38 -29.82
CA HIS A 501 2.56 -15.30 -29.89
C HIS A 501 3.22 -14.05 -30.50
N PRO A 502 3.36 -13.95 -31.84
CA PRO A 502 4.18 -12.92 -32.48
C PRO A 502 3.74 -11.47 -32.22
N ASP A 503 2.50 -11.27 -31.78
CA ASP A 503 1.92 -10.00 -31.37
C ASP A 503 2.20 -9.64 -29.91
N PHE A 504 2.64 -10.60 -29.08
CA PHE A 504 3.00 -10.40 -27.69
C PHE A 504 4.48 -10.01 -27.54
N VAL A 505 4.72 -8.99 -26.73
CA VAL A 505 6.05 -8.51 -26.35
C VAL A 505 6.04 -8.39 -24.84
N TRP A 506 7.03 -9.00 -24.20
CA TRP A 506 7.22 -8.98 -22.75
C TRP A 506 8.51 -8.23 -22.42
N THR A 507 8.52 -7.45 -21.35
CA THR A 507 9.68 -6.65 -20.94
C THR A 507 10.14 -7.10 -19.57
N PRO A 508 11.39 -7.57 -19.43
CA PRO A 508 11.98 -7.81 -18.12
C PRO A 508 12.09 -6.51 -17.33
N GLU A 509 11.78 -6.59 -16.04
CA GLU A 509 11.90 -5.47 -15.08
C GLU A 509 12.74 -5.86 -13.87
N ILE A 510 12.72 -7.13 -13.46
CA ILE A 510 13.43 -7.64 -12.29
C ILE A 510 14.16 -8.92 -12.67
N ILE A 511 15.40 -9.09 -12.22
CA ILE A 511 16.10 -10.37 -12.29
C ILE A 511 16.11 -10.99 -10.90
N TRP A 512 15.47 -12.14 -10.74
CA TRP A 512 15.61 -12.91 -9.52
C TRP A 512 16.73 -13.95 -9.69
N GLY A 513 17.76 -13.86 -8.83
CA GLY A 513 18.90 -14.76 -8.85
C GLY A 513 19.90 -14.51 -10.00
N GLY A 514 20.65 -15.55 -10.33
CA GLY A 514 21.71 -15.51 -11.36
C GLY A 514 22.79 -16.53 -11.06
N GLY A 515 22.94 -17.54 -11.90
CA GLY A 515 23.86 -18.66 -11.68
C GLY A 515 24.70 -19.02 -12.90
N SER A 516 25.47 -20.10 -12.78
CA SER A 516 26.12 -20.77 -13.88
C SER A 516 25.23 -21.85 -14.48
N GLY A 517 25.54 -22.27 -15.72
CA GLY A 517 24.96 -23.49 -16.25
C GLY A 517 25.18 -24.66 -15.28
N LEU A 518 24.13 -25.45 -15.02
CA LEU A 518 24.13 -26.60 -14.11
C LEU A 518 24.55 -26.30 -12.65
N HIS A 519 24.60 -25.03 -12.24
CA HIS A 519 24.98 -24.59 -10.88
C HIS A 519 26.37 -25.05 -10.41
N GLU A 520 27.33 -25.24 -11.33
CA GLU A 520 28.69 -25.69 -10.99
C GLU A 520 29.56 -24.60 -10.34
N GLU A 521 29.31 -23.32 -10.64
CA GLU A 521 30.16 -22.18 -10.24
C GLU A 521 29.35 -21.01 -9.65
N ASP A 522 28.19 -21.29 -9.05
CA ASP A 522 27.32 -20.27 -8.47
C ASP A 522 28.02 -19.48 -7.36
N ARG A 523 27.83 -18.16 -7.39
CA ARG A 523 28.27 -17.28 -6.31
C ARG A 523 27.20 -17.22 -5.22
N VAL A 524 27.64 -17.18 -3.96
CA VAL A 524 26.76 -17.04 -2.80
C VAL A 524 26.58 -15.55 -2.50
N VAL A 525 25.53 -14.94 -3.06
CA VAL A 525 25.32 -13.49 -3.05
C VAL A 525 23.99 -13.06 -2.42
N SER A 526 24.02 -12.04 -1.56
CA SER A 526 22.85 -11.44 -0.91
C SER A 526 22.77 -9.94 -1.23
N GLY A 527 21.56 -9.40 -1.31
CA GLY A 527 21.27 -7.99 -1.54
C GLY A 527 20.62 -7.72 -2.89
N VAL A 528 20.38 -6.44 -3.16
CA VAL A 528 19.77 -5.96 -4.41
C VAL A 528 20.73 -5.01 -5.11
N TRP A 529 20.95 -5.21 -6.40
CA TRP A 529 21.82 -4.35 -7.20
C TRP A 529 21.39 -4.30 -8.67
N ARG A 530 21.70 -3.22 -9.36
CA ARG A 530 21.67 -3.13 -10.83
C ARG A 530 23.02 -3.57 -11.42
N PRO A 531 23.12 -4.65 -12.22
CA PRO A 531 24.40 -5.09 -12.81
C PRO A 531 25.01 -4.06 -13.76
N GLN A 532 26.34 -3.87 -13.69
CA GLN A 532 27.07 -2.98 -14.59
C GLN A 532 27.18 -3.53 -16.04
N GLY A 533 27.04 -4.85 -16.21
CA GLY A 533 27.19 -5.55 -17.49
C GLY A 533 27.47 -7.03 -17.27
N GLU A 534 27.55 -7.83 -18.33
CA GLU A 534 27.79 -9.28 -18.26
C GLU A 534 29.10 -9.64 -17.55
N GLU A 535 30.20 -8.95 -17.91
CA GLU A 535 31.53 -9.17 -17.33
C GLU A 535 31.63 -8.72 -15.86
N ASN A 536 30.72 -7.84 -15.42
CA ASN A 536 30.69 -7.28 -14.07
C ASN A 536 29.30 -7.43 -13.47
N PHE A 537 28.69 -8.61 -13.64
CA PHE A 537 27.29 -8.84 -13.28
C PHE A 537 27.02 -8.54 -11.79
N PHE A 538 27.96 -8.92 -10.92
CA PHE A 538 27.88 -8.73 -9.47
C PHE A 538 28.46 -7.38 -8.99
N THR A 539 28.58 -6.40 -9.89
CA THR A 539 29.00 -5.03 -9.55
C THR A 539 27.84 -4.07 -9.81
N HIS A 540 27.51 -3.26 -8.81
CA HIS A 540 26.42 -2.30 -8.91
C HIS A 540 26.71 -1.16 -9.89
N SER A 541 25.69 -0.73 -10.62
CA SER A 541 25.66 0.47 -11.44
C SER A 541 24.42 1.31 -11.16
N ASP A 542 24.62 2.58 -10.77
CA ASP A 542 23.52 3.52 -10.52
C ASP A 542 22.59 3.70 -11.75
N THR A 543 23.14 3.46 -12.95
CA THR A 543 22.45 3.61 -14.24
C THR A 543 22.02 2.28 -14.88
N GLY A 544 22.26 1.14 -14.22
CA GLY A 544 21.85 -0.15 -14.77
C GLY A 544 20.31 -0.26 -14.81
N PRO A 545 19.72 -0.77 -15.89
CA PRO A 545 18.26 -0.69 -16.07
C PRO A 545 17.48 -1.75 -15.28
N LEU A 546 18.10 -2.89 -14.95
CA LEU A 546 17.43 -4.02 -14.30
C LEU A 546 18.00 -4.23 -12.89
N PRO A 547 17.23 -4.04 -11.82
CA PRO A 547 17.61 -4.54 -10.51
C PRO A 547 17.66 -6.08 -10.51
N THR A 548 18.57 -6.62 -9.70
CA THR A 548 18.81 -8.03 -9.50
C THR A 548 18.76 -8.35 -8.01
N ILE A 549 18.05 -9.42 -7.66
CA ILE A 549 17.89 -9.91 -6.29
C ILE A 549 18.81 -11.11 -6.07
N GLY A 550 19.69 -11.05 -5.07
CA GLY A 550 20.55 -12.17 -4.68
C GLY A 550 19.79 -13.23 -3.86
N ALA A 551 20.01 -14.50 -4.18
CA ALA A 551 19.34 -15.63 -3.49
C ALA A 551 20.14 -16.21 -2.31
N TYR A 552 21.35 -15.70 -2.07
CA TYR A 552 22.33 -16.21 -1.13
C TYR A 552 22.64 -17.70 -1.36
N THR A 553 22.39 -18.60 -0.40
CA THR A 553 22.54 -20.05 -0.61
C THR A 553 21.26 -20.72 -1.12
N SER A 554 20.13 -20.00 -1.17
CA SER A 554 18.79 -20.55 -1.44
C SER A 554 18.33 -21.68 -0.49
N THR A 555 18.89 -21.74 0.72
CA THR A 555 18.57 -22.76 1.73
C THR A 555 18.32 -22.17 3.11
N TRP A 556 17.75 -22.97 4.02
CA TRP A 556 17.59 -22.61 5.42
C TRP A 556 18.89 -22.23 6.11
N GLU A 557 19.97 -22.97 5.85
CA GLU A 557 21.29 -22.70 6.44
C GLU A 557 21.82 -21.32 6.04
N GLY A 558 21.50 -20.82 4.84
CA GLY A 558 21.90 -19.47 4.42
C GLY A 558 21.11 -18.38 5.12
N ILE A 559 19.82 -18.60 5.34
CA ILE A 559 18.98 -17.69 6.13
C ILE A 559 19.50 -17.62 7.57
N GLU A 560 19.79 -18.77 8.18
CA GLU A 560 20.38 -18.87 9.51
C GLU A 560 21.76 -18.19 9.60
N ASP A 561 22.62 -18.36 8.59
CA ASP A 561 23.93 -17.69 8.53
C ASP A 561 23.78 -16.16 8.51
N LEU A 562 22.89 -15.61 7.66
CA LEU A 562 22.65 -14.17 7.62
C LEU A 562 22.05 -13.65 8.94
N LEU A 563 21.17 -14.42 9.58
CA LEU A 563 20.63 -14.06 10.91
C LEU A 563 21.72 -14.08 11.98
N GLU A 564 22.60 -15.08 11.98
CA GLU A 564 23.73 -15.13 12.91
C GLU A 564 24.65 -13.91 12.71
N LYS A 565 24.97 -13.57 11.46
CA LYS A 565 25.74 -12.37 11.11
C LYS A 565 25.05 -11.08 11.55
N ARG A 566 23.73 -11.03 11.45
CA ARG A 566 22.92 -9.90 11.93
C ARG A 566 23.09 -9.72 13.44
N VAL A 567 22.91 -10.79 14.20
CA VAL A 567 23.08 -10.80 15.67
C VAL A 567 24.51 -10.44 16.09
N GLN A 568 25.51 -10.85 15.31
CA GLN A 568 26.92 -10.53 15.56
C GLN A 568 27.31 -9.10 15.16
N GLY A 569 26.42 -8.35 14.50
CA GLY A 569 26.69 -7.01 14.01
C GLY A 569 27.67 -6.98 12.82
N GLU A 570 27.78 -8.09 12.08
CA GLU A 570 28.65 -8.18 10.89
C GLU A 570 28.01 -7.55 9.65
N LEU A 571 26.67 -7.45 9.63
CA LEU A 571 25.93 -6.86 8.52
C LEU A 571 25.87 -5.34 8.64
N ARG A 572 25.76 -4.66 7.50
CA ARG A 572 25.57 -3.21 7.43
C ARG A 572 24.09 -2.87 7.66
N SER A 573 23.80 -1.79 8.39
CA SER A 573 22.41 -1.38 8.63
C SER A 573 21.82 -0.52 7.52
N ASP A 574 22.64 -0.03 6.58
CA ASP A 574 22.27 0.92 5.52
C ASP A 574 22.04 0.24 4.15
N VAL A 575 21.91 -1.08 4.11
CA VAL A 575 21.75 -1.87 2.88
C VAL A 575 20.75 -3.00 3.10
N MET A 576 20.15 -3.45 2.00
CA MET A 576 19.22 -4.58 2.00
C MET A 576 19.98 -5.90 1.91
N TYR A 577 19.59 -6.88 2.74
CA TYR A 577 20.05 -8.27 2.64
C TYR A 577 18.90 -9.16 2.22
N THR A 578 19.12 -9.94 1.18
CA THR A 578 18.14 -10.87 0.62
C THR A 578 18.62 -12.30 0.76
N ALA A 579 17.69 -13.22 0.89
CA ALA A 579 17.92 -14.65 0.79
C ALA A 579 16.71 -15.30 0.11
N ALA A 580 16.86 -16.57 -0.23
CA ALA A 580 15.75 -17.32 -0.77
C ALA A 580 15.61 -18.69 -0.11
N LEU A 581 14.40 -19.21 -0.17
CA LEU A 581 14.12 -20.61 0.07
C LEU A 581 13.60 -21.22 -1.24
N MET A 582 14.48 -21.95 -1.93
CA MET A 582 14.10 -22.65 -3.16
C MET A 582 13.42 -23.97 -2.81
N VAL A 583 12.17 -24.12 -3.26
CA VAL A 583 11.39 -25.34 -3.09
C VAL A 583 11.16 -25.97 -4.45
N ASN A 584 11.68 -27.17 -4.69
CA ASN A 584 11.40 -27.84 -5.95
C ASN A 584 9.95 -28.33 -5.96
N HIS A 585 9.27 -28.25 -7.11
CA HIS A 585 7.91 -28.75 -7.22
C HIS A 585 7.82 -30.27 -6.93
N MET A 586 8.89 -31.03 -7.14
CA MET A 586 8.96 -32.45 -6.74
C MET A 586 8.99 -32.64 -5.21
N ASP A 587 9.56 -31.69 -4.47
CA ASP A 587 9.66 -31.75 -3.02
C ASP A 587 8.28 -31.55 -2.37
N MET A 588 7.39 -30.77 -3.02
CA MET A 588 5.99 -30.59 -2.60
C MET A 588 5.18 -31.88 -2.66
N VAL A 589 5.50 -32.78 -3.60
CA VAL A 589 4.81 -34.08 -3.71
C VAL A 589 5.24 -35.03 -2.59
N ASN A 590 6.41 -34.81 -2.00
CA ASN A 590 6.87 -35.55 -0.84
C ASN A 590 6.39 -34.88 0.45
N SER A 591 5.30 -35.38 1.02
CA SER A 591 4.68 -34.81 2.23
C SER A 591 5.62 -34.70 3.44
N ASP A 592 6.65 -35.54 3.56
CA ASP A 592 7.64 -35.41 4.64
C ASP A 592 8.55 -34.18 4.44
N ILE A 593 8.92 -33.88 3.18
CA ILE A 593 9.75 -32.72 2.84
C ILE A 593 8.90 -31.44 2.95
N GLU A 594 7.69 -31.46 2.40
CA GLU A 594 6.70 -30.38 2.52
C GLU A 594 6.47 -30.00 4.00
N ALA A 595 6.15 -30.98 4.84
CA ALA A 595 5.94 -30.77 6.27
C ALA A 595 7.19 -30.24 6.97
N THR A 596 8.38 -30.67 6.54
CA THR A 596 9.66 -30.16 7.07
C THR A 596 9.86 -28.69 6.71
N ILE A 597 9.53 -28.27 5.48
CA ILE A 597 9.62 -26.87 5.05
C ILE A 597 8.67 -26.00 5.89
N LEU A 598 7.39 -26.41 5.98
CA LEU A 598 6.39 -25.67 6.73
C LEU A 598 6.72 -25.59 8.23
N ALA A 599 7.29 -26.64 8.81
CA ALA A 599 7.72 -26.64 10.20
C ALA A 599 8.86 -25.64 10.49
N HIS A 600 9.79 -25.44 9.54
CA HIS A 600 10.83 -24.41 9.68
C HIS A 600 10.25 -23.00 9.58
N ILE A 601 9.34 -22.76 8.63
CA ILE A 601 8.60 -21.50 8.53
C ILE A 601 7.88 -21.21 9.85
N ASP A 602 7.14 -22.19 10.38
CA ASP A 602 6.44 -22.07 11.67
C ASP A 602 7.41 -21.77 12.82
N ALA A 603 8.58 -22.40 12.84
CA ALA A 603 9.58 -22.14 13.87
C ALA A 603 10.07 -20.68 13.86
N PHE A 604 10.27 -20.09 12.67
CA PHE A 604 10.67 -18.69 12.53
C PHE A 604 9.54 -17.73 12.90
N LEU A 605 8.34 -17.93 12.35
CA LEU A 605 7.18 -17.08 12.63
C LEU A 605 6.80 -17.05 14.11
N ASN A 606 7.07 -18.14 14.84
CA ASN A 606 6.81 -18.25 16.28
C ASN A 606 8.02 -17.89 17.17
N SER A 607 9.14 -17.47 16.59
CA SER A 607 10.33 -17.09 17.36
C SER A 607 10.22 -15.66 17.92
N GLU A 608 10.99 -15.37 18.97
CA GLU A 608 11.13 -14.00 19.51
C GLU A 608 11.77 -13.05 18.47
N ASP A 609 12.46 -13.61 17.48
CA ASP A 609 13.10 -12.93 16.35
C ASP A 609 12.21 -12.95 15.08
N SER A 610 10.89 -13.10 15.22
CA SER A 610 9.96 -13.13 14.08
C SER A 610 10.05 -11.89 13.17
N ASN A 611 10.50 -10.75 13.69
CA ASN A 611 10.76 -9.53 12.91
C ASN A 611 12.16 -9.50 12.25
N ALA A 612 13.00 -10.53 12.45
CA ALA A 612 14.33 -10.61 11.84
C ALA A 612 14.29 -11.13 10.40
N ILE A 613 13.19 -11.75 9.98
CA ILE A 613 12.90 -12.16 8.61
C ILE A 613 11.63 -11.45 8.16
N GLN A 614 11.62 -11.03 6.90
CA GLN A 614 10.38 -10.66 6.20
C GLN A 614 10.25 -11.53 4.96
N PHE A 615 9.16 -12.30 4.88
CA PHE A 615 8.84 -13.08 3.69
C PHE A 615 8.15 -12.17 2.69
N VAL A 616 8.83 -11.94 1.57
CA VAL A 616 8.40 -10.99 0.53
C VAL A 616 8.58 -11.64 -0.83
N ASP A 617 7.76 -11.27 -1.79
CA ASP A 617 7.94 -11.67 -3.18
C ASP A 617 8.99 -10.77 -3.89
N PRO A 618 9.47 -11.13 -5.09
CA PRO A 618 10.37 -10.30 -5.87
C PRO A 618 9.91 -8.86 -6.15
N GLU A 619 8.64 -8.60 -6.45
CA GLU A 619 8.17 -7.23 -6.71
C GLU A 619 8.21 -6.38 -5.44
N GLU A 620 7.69 -6.91 -4.32
CA GLU A 620 7.73 -6.30 -3.00
C GLU A 620 9.18 -6.08 -2.54
N THR A 621 10.09 -7.02 -2.82
CA THR A 621 11.53 -6.86 -2.56
C THR A 621 12.08 -5.60 -3.22
N ILE A 622 11.72 -5.34 -4.49
CA ILE A 622 12.17 -4.15 -5.21
C ILE A 622 11.51 -2.88 -4.70
N VAL A 623 10.22 -2.92 -4.38
CA VAL A 623 9.52 -1.78 -3.76
C VAL A 623 10.20 -1.40 -2.44
N ILE A 624 10.49 -2.37 -1.58
CA ILE A 624 11.17 -2.13 -0.30
C ILE A 624 12.57 -1.56 -0.52
N TRP A 625 13.33 -2.12 -1.46
CA TRP A 625 14.65 -1.60 -1.82
C TRP A 625 14.60 -0.13 -2.28
N GLN A 626 13.59 0.24 -3.06
CA GLN A 626 13.40 1.60 -3.54
C GLN A 626 12.96 2.55 -2.43
N GLU A 627 11.96 2.17 -1.63
CA GLU A 627 11.33 3.04 -0.64
C GLU A 627 12.13 3.14 0.68
N HIS A 628 12.80 2.06 1.11
CA HIS A 628 13.47 2.00 2.42
C HIS A 628 15.00 2.09 2.33
N PHE A 629 15.57 1.80 1.16
CA PHE A 629 17.02 1.80 0.95
C PHE A 629 17.46 2.77 -0.16
N ASP A 630 16.57 3.68 -0.60
CA ASP A 630 16.84 4.71 -1.61
C ASP A 630 17.43 4.15 -2.93
N SER A 631 17.08 2.90 -3.28
CA SER A 631 17.72 2.17 -4.38
C SER A 631 19.25 2.06 -4.27
N GLN A 632 19.82 2.11 -3.06
CA GLN A 632 21.25 1.93 -2.84
C GLN A 632 21.62 0.47 -3.11
N GLY A 633 22.34 0.21 -4.20
CA GLY A 633 22.74 -1.15 -4.55
C GLY A 633 23.79 -1.73 -3.62
N TYR A 634 23.65 -3.02 -3.30
CA TYR A 634 24.61 -3.75 -2.50
C TYR A 634 24.68 -5.22 -2.90
N VAL A 635 25.90 -5.74 -2.98
CA VAL A 635 26.19 -7.16 -3.23
C VAL A 635 27.06 -7.65 -2.08
N TYR A 636 26.47 -8.42 -1.19
CA TYR A 636 27.20 -9.20 -0.20
C TYR A 636 27.60 -10.53 -0.82
N ASP A 637 28.89 -10.78 -0.97
CA ASP A 637 29.39 -12.00 -1.56
C ASP A 637 30.19 -12.83 -0.54
N ALA A 638 29.69 -14.02 -0.19
CA ALA A 638 30.36 -14.91 0.76
C ALA A 638 31.49 -15.76 0.13
N SER A 639 31.57 -15.82 -1.20
CA SER A 639 32.62 -16.51 -1.95
C SER A 639 33.91 -15.68 -2.07
N GLU A 640 33.82 -14.35 -1.96
CA GLU A 640 34.97 -13.48 -1.78
C GLU A 640 35.54 -13.67 -0.38
N LYS A 641 36.45 -14.66 -0.25
CA LYS A 641 37.35 -14.75 0.91
C LYS A 641 37.92 -13.36 1.13
N SER A 642 37.57 -12.74 2.27
CA SER A 642 38.03 -11.40 2.59
C SER A 642 39.54 -11.33 2.39
N VAL A 643 39.96 -10.63 1.34
CA VAL A 643 41.35 -10.23 1.16
C VAL A 643 41.53 -9.01 2.04
N ASP A 644 41.38 -9.17 3.36
CA ASP A 644 41.84 -8.17 4.31
C ASP A 644 43.06 -8.65 5.09
N THR A 645 44.01 -7.73 5.02
CA THR A 645 45.35 -7.66 5.56
C THR A 645 45.53 -8.35 6.91
N GLN A 646 46.63 -9.11 7.01
CA GLN A 646 47.22 -9.59 8.25
C GLN A 646 47.38 -8.46 9.27
N LYS A 647 46.36 -8.18 10.08
CA LYS A 647 46.53 -7.64 11.43
C LYS A 647 46.65 -8.83 12.36
N THR A 648 47.88 -9.11 12.75
CA THR A 648 48.26 -10.00 13.83
C THR A 648 47.45 -9.68 15.09
N ARG A 649 46.39 -10.48 15.36
CA ARG A 649 45.79 -10.58 16.69
C ARG A 649 46.52 -11.68 17.48
N PRO A 650 46.81 -11.48 18.78
CA PRO A 650 47.53 -12.45 19.59
C PRO A 650 46.63 -13.64 19.89
N SER A 651 47.19 -14.86 19.80
CA SER A 651 46.52 -16.09 20.18
C SER A 651 46.03 -16.02 21.63
N GLN A 652 44.71 -16.07 21.83
CA GLN A 652 44.14 -16.44 23.11
C GLN A 652 43.68 -17.90 23.06
N SER A 653 44.17 -18.61 24.06
CA SER A 653 44.04 -20.04 24.30
C SER A 653 42.59 -20.51 24.39
N ALA A 654 42.34 -21.62 23.70
CA ALA A 654 41.15 -22.45 23.85
C ALA A 654 40.92 -22.85 25.32
N ASN A 655 39.72 -22.56 25.83
CA ASN A 655 39.17 -23.23 27.00
C ASN A 655 38.30 -24.39 26.53
N THR A 656 38.85 -25.59 26.70
CA THR A 656 38.20 -26.88 26.55
C THR A 656 37.23 -27.13 27.71
N PHE A 657 36.01 -27.56 27.40
CA PHE A 657 35.16 -28.28 28.36
C PHE A 657 35.34 -29.80 28.17
N PRO A 658 35.37 -30.60 29.25
CA PRO A 658 35.70 -32.02 29.17
C PRO A 658 34.47 -32.86 28.80
N ARG A 659 34.57 -33.63 27.72
CA ARG A 659 33.63 -34.71 27.39
C ARG A 659 34.01 -35.95 28.19
N SER A 660 33.15 -36.35 29.13
CA SER A 660 33.21 -37.68 29.76
C SER A 660 32.54 -38.69 28.83
N THR A 661 33.30 -39.71 28.44
CA THR A 661 32.77 -40.94 27.82
C THR A 661 32.17 -41.85 28.89
N PRO A 662 31.16 -42.66 28.50
CA PRO A 662 31.38 -44.10 28.60
C PRO A 662 31.08 -44.83 27.29
N SER A 663 31.95 -45.81 27.06
CA SER A 663 31.93 -46.85 26.05
C SER A 663 30.60 -47.62 25.94
N SER A 664 30.10 -47.86 24.72
CA SER A 664 30.24 -49.16 24.03
C SER A 664 29.27 -49.30 22.84
N GLY A 665 29.81 -49.64 21.66
CA GLY A 665 29.16 -50.54 20.69
C GLY A 665 28.16 -49.96 19.68
N ASN A 666 28.65 -49.20 18.69
CA ASN A 666 28.42 -49.36 17.24
C ASN A 666 28.78 -48.05 16.53
N GLY A 667 29.67 -48.12 15.55
CA GLY A 667 30.36 -46.96 14.99
C GLY A 667 29.43 -45.97 14.28
N SER A 668 29.48 -44.71 14.70
CA SER A 668 29.01 -43.58 13.90
C SER A 668 30.21 -42.99 13.16
N CYS A 669 30.16 -42.93 11.82
CA CYS A 669 31.06 -42.06 11.07
C CYS A 669 30.70 -40.60 11.44
N GLY A 670 31.71 -39.78 11.75
CA GLY A 670 31.69 -38.33 11.95
C GLY A 670 33.07 -37.85 11.50
N ASP A 671 33.23 -36.81 10.69
CA ASP A 671 32.59 -35.51 10.76
C ASP A 671 32.13 -35.06 9.35
N ALA A 672 31.25 -34.05 9.25
CA ALA A 672 30.45 -33.69 8.06
C ALA A 672 31.18 -33.55 6.70
N VAL A 673 32.51 -33.49 6.70
CA VAL A 673 33.36 -33.32 5.52
C VAL A 673 33.34 -34.52 4.56
N CYS A 674 33.09 -35.75 5.04
CA CYS A 674 33.18 -36.97 4.22
C CYS A 674 31.84 -37.65 3.88
N SER A 675 30.71 -37.01 4.25
CA SER A 675 29.42 -37.70 4.36
C SER A 675 28.82 -38.24 3.05
N ILE A 676 29.22 -37.69 1.90
CA ILE A 676 28.71 -38.10 0.58
C ILE A 676 29.45 -39.35 0.06
N ILE A 677 30.77 -39.43 0.26
CA ILE A 677 31.58 -40.56 -0.19
C ILE A 677 31.31 -41.80 0.67
N GLU A 678 31.17 -41.61 1.98
CA GLU A 678 30.92 -42.70 2.94
C GLU A 678 29.51 -43.31 2.76
N ARG A 679 28.51 -42.47 2.41
CA ARG A 679 27.15 -42.95 2.06
C ARG A 679 27.13 -43.82 0.82
N ARG A 680 27.99 -43.53 -0.16
CA ARG A 680 28.04 -44.30 -1.42
C ARG A 680 28.88 -45.58 -1.29
N SER A 681 29.91 -45.59 -0.45
CA SER A 681 30.85 -46.72 -0.34
C SER A 681 30.51 -47.71 0.79
N GLY A 682 29.79 -47.29 1.82
CA GLY A 682 29.51 -48.11 3.01
C GLY A 682 30.73 -48.39 3.89
N GLN A 683 31.85 -47.67 3.69
CA GLN A 683 33.06 -47.75 4.52
C GLN A 683 33.48 -46.33 4.94
N CYS A 684 33.68 -46.08 6.25
CA CYS A 684 34.21 -44.79 6.70
C CYS A 684 35.67 -44.64 6.20
N SER A 685 36.01 -43.50 5.59
CA SER A 685 37.35 -43.24 5.05
C SER A 685 38.25 -42.64 6.12
N VAL A 686 39.48 -43.15 6.28
CA VAL A 686 40.39 -42.72 7.37
C VAL A 686 41.31 -41.57 6.96
N ASP A 687 41.32 -41.16 5.68
CA ASP A 687 42.17 -40.06 5.22
C ASP A 687 41.59 -39.47 3.92
N CYS A 688 41.18 -38.21 3.96
CA CYS A 688 40.70 -37.45 2.81
C CYS A 688 41.56 -36.19 2.68
N ASN A 689 42.73 -36.36 2.04
CA ASN A 689 43.48 -35.27 1.43
C ASN A 689 43.16 -35.18 -0.06
#